data_AF-A0AAV5MAP4-F1
#
_entry.id   AF-A0AAV5MAP4-F1
#
_cell.length_a   1.000
_cell.length_b   1.000
_cell.length_c   1.000
_cell.angle_alpha   90.00
_cell.angle_beta   90.00
_cell.angle_gamma   90.00
#
_symmetry.space_group_name_H-M   'P 1'
#
loop_
_entity.id
_entity.type
_entity.pdbx_description
1 polymer ?
#
loop_
_entity_poly.entity_id
_entity_poly.type
_entity_poly.pdbx_seq_one_letter_code
_entity_poly.pdbx_strand_id
1 'polypeptide(L)'
;MGHHKHSFVGFLLLLLWSCLNSIGLDLVEGRCWGIERGALLAFKEGLTDDSNRLSSWIGQDCCKWAGVGCDNQTSHVIILNLRNPYAESDDPLILQIHSLGGTITPSLQYLKHLSYLDMSHNDFGGIQIPNFFGMLHNLEYLNLSFASFGGQIPPSLGNLSSLQYLDVAQFEEDIHVRDLHWLAGLSSLRHLNLGGVNLNATGERWIQAINKFPSLLELYLSGCQLAHLPLTLPFLNFTSLLTIDMSANNFNSTLPNWLYNLTKLQHLNLHLNAFNGVGLIHKQPGNLCNLQILDLSYNKFHGEIKYLLGDFQGCSNTSLMWLQLSYNKFVGSLPNSLSELKNLQYFDVSNNSLAGSLPNSLATLRYLQHLDLSSNSFSGSIPESIGNLSSLRMLDLSDNIMNGTIPESFGQLLELVQVRLNFPLDPLSTFHLDPTFKPWFGAHFTYSPYNGFEPNHYKYNLWNGVFTEAHLINLTSLENIILTVAFPSSLVFNVSYDWVPPFMLKEIHIENCLMSKFPAWLKSQSKLTYVLLRNAGISDTIPETWFSRISTRIERLNLSKNKIKGRLPRTLASQNLHFIDLSSNLFEGPIPFWSTEVDTLYLHDNLLSGPIPGNIDELMPELMELDISWNRLQGTIPSSLCKIKGLEILSLGSNRLSGELPNCWNQSQRINVLDVANNSISGKIPRSICFLTSLQFLLLSKNNFHGKIPACLQNCSSLWSLDVGGNRLSGELPSLIGENLSILRAGSNSLTGKIPPELCIMKCVHILDLSNNSFSGVIPNCVNNLTTLVTRDPCPFFSNNNIFSQFSEHATVITKGTKLDYGGKNLEYVNNIDLSRNNLTGRIPEEITTIPALTILNLSMNHLNGSIPNKIGNLRWLESLDLSHNQLSGQIPQSLSNLTSLSYLNLSYNNLTGKIPSGNQLETLNDPSIYEGNHLLCGFPLPGKCPGDSTSIGSLPPNKNHDDDDYRDYDKIWLAVSIITGFLVGFWGVCGSLALKKSWRHVFFGYVNQMNEKILLWIALKVARSKRRLEEPSN
;
A
#
# COMPACT_ATOMS: atom_id res chain seq x y z
N MET A 1 -14.62 108.12 45.99
CA MET A 1 -15.98 108.02 46.56
C MET A 1 -16.71 106.86 45.88
N GLY A 2 -17.48 106.08 46.63
CA GLY A 2 -18.20 104.90 46.13
C GLY A 2 -19.47 105.21 45.32
N HIS A 3 -20.20 104.11 45.04
CA HIS A 3 -21.50 103.94 44.34
C HIS A 3 -21.51 103.78 42.80
N HIS A 4 -22.36 102.84 42.38
CA HIS A 4 -22.74 102.36 41.03
C HIS A 4 -21.78 101.41 40.27
N LYS A 5 -22.26 100.17 40.02
CA LYS A 5 -22.25 99.47 38.71
C LYS A 5 -22.84 98.05 38.82
N HIS A 6 -24.13 97.88 38.49
CA HIS A 6 -24.75 96.59 38.17
C HIS A 6 -24.78 96.42 36.64
N SER A 7 -23.87 95.63 36.04
CA SER A 7 -23.93 95.18 34.62
C SER A 7 -22.88 94.11 34.26
N PHE A 8 -22.75 93.01 35.02
CA PHE A 8 -21.84 91.92 34.61
C PHE A 8 -22.31 90.47 34.93
N VAL A 9 -23.45 90.29 35.61
CA VAL A 9 -23.94 88.94 36.00
C VAL A 9 -24.93 88.35 34.96
N GLY A 10 -25.57 89.18 34.13
CA GLY A 10 -26.54 88.71 33.11
C GLY A 10 -25.91 88.06 31.86
N PHE A 11 -24.66 88.40 31.52
CA PHE A 11 -24.02 87.88 30.30
C PHE A 11 -23.37 86.50 30.50
N LEU A 12 -23.07 86.12 31.76
CA LEU A 12 -22.51 84.80 32.07
C LEU A 12 -23.58 83.68 32.08
N LEU A 13 -24.84 84.02 32.40
CA LEU A 13 -25.95 83.06 32.44
C LEU A 13 -26.48 82.69 31.05
N LEU A 14 -26.34 83.56 30.04
CA LEU A 14 -26.71 83.26 28.65
C LEU A 14 -25.69 82.36 27.93
N LEU A 15 -24.40 82.42 28.29
CA LEU A 15 -23.38 81.51 27.76
C LEU A 15 -23.45 80.10 28.39
N LEU A 16 -23.96 79.99 29.62
CA LEU A 16 -24.25 78.68 30.23
C LEU A 16 -25.52 78.03 29.66
N TRP A 17 -26.48 78.82 29.18
CA TRP A 17 -27.70 78.28 28.56
C TRP A 17 -27.51 77.78 27.12
N SER A 18 -26.51 78.28 26.39
CA SER A 18 -26.13 77.73 25.08
C SER A 18 -25.27 76.47 25.14
N CYS A 19 -24.57 76.20 26.25
CA CYS A 19 -23.80 74.96 26.41
C CYS A 19 -24.62 73.80 26.97
N LEU A 20 -25.62 74.05 27.82
CA LEU A 20 -26.48 73.00 28.39
C LEU A 20 -27.57 72.48 27.43
N ASN A 21 -27.82 73.19 26.31
CA ASN A 21 -28.75 72.75 25.25
C ASN A 21 -28.07 72.04 24.07
N SER A 22 -26.77 71.73 24.14
CA SER A 22 -26.06 70.95 23.11
C SER A 22 -25.62 69.55 23.55
N ILE A 23 -25.92 69.16 24.79
CA ILE A 23 -25.86 67.76 25.23
C ILE A 23 -27.23 67.43 25.84
N GLY A 24 -28.27 67.68 25.05
CA GLY A 24 -29.53 66.97 25.22
C GLY A 24 -29.25 65.49 25.01
N LEU A 25 -29.52 64.70 26.05
CA LEU A 25 -29.71 63.26 25.95
C LEU A 25 -30.78 63.00 24.89
N ASP A 26 -30.35 62.68 23.68
CA ASP A 26 -31.16 61.81 22.83
C ASP A 26 -31.07 60.41 23.45
N LEU A 27 -32.13 60.10 24.22
CA LEU A 27 -32.59 58.74 24.47
C LEU A 27 -32.84 58.08 23.10
N VAL A 28 -31.82 57.46 22.53
CA VAL A 28 -31.95 56.55 21.39
C VAL A 28 -32.00 55.13 21.92
N GLU A 29 -33.06 54.42 21.52
CA GLU A 29 -33.31 52.99 21.75
C GLU A 29 -32.16 52.10 21.23
N GLY A 30 -31.08 52.00 22.00
CA GLY A 30 -30.05 50.98 21.84
C GLY A 30 -29.89 50.23 23.15
N ARG A 31 -30.22 48.93 23.20
CA ARG A 31 -30.02 48.07 24.37
C ARG A 31 -28.54 47.70 24.57
N CYS A 32 -27.57 48.51 24.16
CA CYS A 32 -26.16 48.22 24.32
C CYS A 32 -25.42 49.42 24.88
N TRP A 33 -24.58 49.18 25.89
CA TRP A 33 -23.81 50.24 26.53
C TRP A 33 -22.77 50.82 25.58
N GLY A 34 -22.71 52.16 25.50
CA GLY A 34 -21.83 52.87 24.55
C GLY A 34 -20.35 52.50 24.65
N ILE A 35 -19.87 52.19 25.86
CA ILE A 35 -18.49 51.73 26.10
C ILE A 35 -18.26 50.33 25.52
N GLU A 36 -19.19 49.39 25.73
CA GLU A 36 -19.10 48.03 25.21
C GLU A 36 -19.22 48.01 23.68
N ARG A 37 -20.14 48.80 23.14
CA ARG A 37 -20.26 49.03 21.70
C ARG A 37 -18.97 49.59 21.11
N GLY A 38 -18.41 50.61 21.75
CA GLY A 38 -17.13 51.21 21.33
C GLY A 38 -15.99 50.21 21.35
N ALA A 39 -15.93 49.36 22.39
CA ALA A 39 -14.97 48.27 22.50
C ALA A 39 -15.11 47.25 21.36
N LEU A 40 -16.33 46.80 21.05
CA LEU A 40 -16.59 45.86 19.97
C LEU A 40 -16.23 46.45 18.58
N LEU A 41 -16.51 47.73 18.33
CA LEU A 41 -16.11 48.36 17.07
C LEU A 41 -14.60 48.49 16.94
N ALA A 42 -13.90 48.89 18.00
CA ALA A 42 -12.43 48.92 18.03
C ALA A 42 -11.82 47.51 17.92
N PHE A 43 -12.52 46.49 18.38
CA PHE A 43 -12.14 45.09 18.17
C PHE A 43 -12.29 44.70 16.69
N LYS A 44 -13.44 45.00 16.07
CA LYS A 44 -13.70 44.76 14.65
C LYS A 44 -12.67 45.45 13.73
N GLU A 45 -12.25 46.67 14.05
CA GLU A 45 -11.23 47.39 13.26
C GLU A 45 -9.86 46.68 13.22
N GLY A 46 -9.55 45.87 14.23
CA GLY A 46 -8.31 45.09 14.28
C GLY A 46 -8.35 43.79 13.49
N LEU A 47 -9.54 43.32 13.09
CA LEU A 47 -9.74 42.02 12.45
C LEU A 47 -9.71 42.10 10.92
N THR A 48 -9.18 41.06 10.30
CA THR A 48 -9.34 40.78 8.86
C THR A 48 -10.57 39.88 8.68
N ASP A 49 -11.50 40.29 7.83
CA ASP A 49 -12.79 39.61 7.60
C ASP A 49 -13.15 39.61 6.11
N ASP A 50 -12.38 38.85 5.32
CA ASP A 50 -12.54 38.80 3.85
C ASP A 50 -13.90 38.23 3.41
N SER A 51 -14.54 37.45 4.27
CA SER A 51 -15.86 36.85 4.03
C SER A 51 -17.04 37.65 4.60
N ASN A 52 -16.79 38.84 5.15
CA ASN A 52 -17.80 39.75 5.70
C ASN A 52 -18.71 39.15 6.80
N ARG A 53 -18.17 38.26 7.64
CA ARG A 53 -18.87 37.64 8.78
C ARG A 53 -19.35 38.66 9.83
N LEU A 54 -18.66 39.79 9.96
CA LEU A 54 -18.95 40.87 10.90
C LEU A 54 -19.76 42.01 10.26
N SER A 55 -20.35 41.78 9.08
CA SER A 55 -21.16 42.78 8.36
C SER A 55 -22.35 43.30 9.15
N SER A 56 -22.93 42.49 10.06
CA SER A 56 -24.05 42.90 10.91
C SER A 56 -23.66 43.90 12.01
N TRP A 57 -22.36 44.10 12.27
CA TRP A 57 -21.86 44.97 13.33
C TRP A 57 -21.96 46.44 12.91
N ILE A 58 -23.20 46.91 12.80
CA ILE A 58 -23.61 48.25 12.40
C ILE A 58 -24.80 48.72 13.27
N GLY A 59 -24.96 50.04 13.42
CA GLY A 59 -26.06 50.62 14.22
C GLY A 59 -25.74 50.80 15.71
N GLN A 60 -26.78 51.08 16.51
CA GLN A 60 -26.66 51.45 17.94
C GLN A 60 -26.85 50.27 18.91
N ASP A 61 -27.61 49.25 18.51
CA ASP A 61 -27.94 48.11 19.36
C ASP A 61 -27.01 46.93 19.09
N CYS A 62 -25.85 46.89 19.77
CA CYS A 62 -24.85 45.84 19.55
C CYS A 62 -25.35 44.44 19.94
N CYS A 63 -26.40 44.33 20.75
CA CYS A 63 -26.99 43.06 21.17
C CYS A 63 -27.73 42.34 20.04
N LYS A 64 -27.88 42.97 18.88
CA LYS A 64 -28.41 42.36 17.64
C LYS A 64 -27.31 41.92 16.68
N TRP A 65 -26.04 42.19 16.99
CA TRP A 65 -24.94 41.83 16.11
C TRP A 65 -24.71 40.32 16.15
N ALA A 66 -24.48 39.72 14.98
CA ALA A 66 -24.13 38.31 14.88
C ALA A 66 -22.92 38.01 15.75
N GLY A 67 -23.05 36.97 16.59
CA GLY A 67 -22.03 36.58 17.55
C GLY A 67 -22.04 37.34 18.88
N VAL A 68 -22.81 38.43 19.04
CA VAL A 68 -22.89 39.19 20.29
C VAL A 68 -24.17 38.82 21.04
N GLY A 69 -24.05 38.38 22.29
CA GLY A 69 -25.18 38.14 23.18
C GLY A 69 -25.10 39.01 24.44
N CYS A 70 -26.24 39.58 24.83
CA CYS A 70 -26.34 40.46 25.99
C CYS A 70 -27.26 39.88 27.06
N ASP A 71 -27.04 40.32 28.30
CA ASP A 71 -27.92 39.99 29.42
C ASP A 71 -29.29 40.64 29.23
N ASN A 72 -30.36 39.86 29.39
CA ASN A 72 -31.72 40.29 29.10
C ASN A 72 -32.27 41.35 30.07
N GLN A 73 -31.65 41.53 31.24
CA GLN A 73 -32.10 42.48 32.25
C GLN A 73 -31.25 43.75 32.24
N THR A 74 -29.94 43.61 32.13
CA THR A 74 -28.95 44.68 32.29
C THR A 74 -28.39 45.18 30.96
N SER A 75 -28.64 44.46 29.87
CA SER A 75 -28.22 44.85 28.52
C SER A 75 -26.68 44.93 28.33
N HIS A 76 -25.92 44.32 29.25
CA HIS A 76 -24.47 44.18 29.13
C HIS A 76 -24.10 43.02 28.21
N VAL A 77 -23.01 43.14 27.45
CA VAL A 77 -22.46 42.07 26.61
C VAL A 77 -21.89 40.96 27.49
N ILE A 78 -22.44 39.75 27.36
CA ILE A 78 -22.05 38.55 28.12
C ILE A 78 -21.49 37.44 27.22
N ILE A 79 -21.86 37.41 25.93
CA ILE A 79 -21.42 36.40 24.96
C ILE A 79 -20.76 37.09 23.77
N LEU A 80 -19.60 36.59 23.38
CA LEU A 80 -18.95 36.88 22.10
C LEU A 80 -18.55 35.56 21.43
N ASN A 81 -19.32 35.15 20.42
CA ASN A 81 -19.11 33.93 19.64
C ASN A 81 -18.75 34.26 18.20
N LEU A 82 -17.48 34.03 17.86
CA LEU A 82 -16.86 34.26 16.57
C LEU A 82 -16.27 32.96 15.99
N ARG A 83 -16.74 31.79 16.44
CA ARG A 83 -16.37 30.50 15.86
C ARG A 83 -16.62 30.48 14.35
N ASN A 84 -15.69 29.93 13.58
CA ASN A 84 -15.87 29.79 12.13
C ASN A 84 -17.07 28.87 11.82
N PRO A 85 -18.07 29.34 11.05
CA PRO A 85 -19.28 28.57 10.77
C PRO A 85 -19.03 27.35 9.89
N TYR A 86 -17.87 27.27 9.22
CA TYR A 86 -17.47 26.14 8.38
C TYR A 86 -16.48 25.20 9.06
N ALA A 87 -16.38 25.25 10.40
CA ALA A 87 -15.47 24.40 11.19
C ALA A 87 -15.64 22.89 10.96
N GLU A 88 -16.78 22.44 10.41
CA GLU A 88 -17.07 21.03 10.07
C GLU A 88 -16.85 20.70 8.59
N SER A 89 -16.30 21.61 7.78
CA SER A 89 -16.03 21.37 6.36
C SER A 89 -14.77 20.51 6.18
N ASP A 90 -14.89 19.42 5.43
CA ASP A 90 -13.74 18.58 5.03
C ASP A 90 -12.84 19.25 3.98
N ASP A 91 -13.28 20.35 3.37
CA ASP A 91 -12.50 21.13 2.39
C ASP A 91 -11.63 22.20 3.11
N PRO A 92 -10.28 22.07 3.08
CA PRO A 92 -9.37 23.03 3.71
C PRO A 92 -9.45 24.44 3.11
N LEU A 93 -9.80 24.56 1.81
CA LEU A 93 -9.92 25.85 1.14
C LEU A 93 -11.12 26.64 1.68
N ILE A 94 -12.23 25.95 1.94
CA ILE A 94 -13.43 26.57 2.53
C ILE A 94 -13.14 27.09 3.94
N LEU A 95 -12.42 26.32 4.75
CA LEU A 95 -12.00 26.75 6.09
C LEU A 95 -11.17 28.04 6.02
N GLN A 96 -10.15 28.06 5.16
CA GLN A 96 -9.24 29.19 5.02
C GLN A 96 -9.93 30.48 4.53
N ILE A 97 -10.81 30.38 3.53
CA ILE A 97 -11.52 31.53 2.94
C ILE A 97 -12.44 32.23 3.97
N HIS A 98 -12.99 31.47 4.93
CA HIS A 98 -13.99 31.98 5.88
C HIS A 98 -13.44 32.27 7.29
N SER A 99 -12.14 32.09 7.50
CA SER A 99 -11.47 32.41 8.77
C SER A 99 -11.40 33.91 9.01
N LEU A 100 -11.66 34.33 10.26
CA LEU A 100 -11.28 35.66 10.73
C LEU A 100 -9.77 35.66 11.04
N GLY A 101 -9.10 36.78 10.77
CA GLY A 101 -7.69 36.95 11.09
C GLY A 101 -7.37 38.34 11.62
N GLY A 102 -6.12 38.76 11.46
CA GLY A 102 -5.66 40.09 11.91
C GLY A 102 -5.23 40.12 13.38
N THR A 103 -5.45 41.26 14.04
CA THR A 103 -4.94 41.52 15.39
C THR A 103 -6.05 41.59 16.43
N ILE A 104 -5.82 40.96 17.59
CA ILE A 104 -6.75 41.02 18.72
C ILE A 104 -6.44 42.26 19.56
N THR A 105 -7.31 43.27 19.47
CA THR A 105 -7.07 44.55 20.14
C THR A 105 -7.42 44.48 21.65
N PRO A 106 -6.70 45.20 22.52
CA PRO A 106 -6.99 45.26 23.96
C PRO A 106 -8.35 45.86 24.33
N SER A 107 -9.11 46.36 23.36
CA SER A 107 -10.44 46.94 23.55
C SER A 107 -11.41 45.96 24.24
N LEU A 108 -11.28 44.66 23.99
CA LEU A 108 -12.11 43.63 24.64
C LEU A 108 -12.02 43.64 26.18
N GLN A 109 -10.95 44.18 26.77
CA GLN A 109 -10.83 44.31 28.23
C GLN A 109 -11.92 45.20 28.88
N TYR A 110 -12.64 46.00 28.08
CA TYR A 110 -13.74 46.85 28.54
C TYR A 110 -15.07 46.08 28.65
N LEU A 111 -15.18 44.86 28.11
CA LEU A 111 -16.34 43.98 28.26
C LEU A 111 -16.28 43.26 29.62
N LYS A 112 -16.51 44.00 30.72
CA LYS A 112 -16.33 43.48 32.09
C LYS A 112 -17.30 42.38 32.49
N HIS A 113 -18.43 42.27 31.79
CA HIS A 113 -19.47 41.29 32.06
C HIS A 113 -19.37 40.04 31.18
N LEU A 114 -18.37 39.96 30.29
CA LEU A 114 -18.19 38.85 29.37
C LEU A 114 -17.99 37.54 30.14
N SER A 115 -18.90 36.58 29.93
CA SER A 115 -18.85 35.25 30.52
C SER A 115 -18.51 34.16 29.49
N TYR A 116 -18.74 34.42 28.20
CA TYR A 116 -18.49 33.47 27.11
C TYR A 116 -17.72 34.13 25.97
N LEU A 117 -16.56 33.56 25.62
CA LEU A 117 -15.74 33.97 24.49
C LEU A 117 -15.33 32.76 23.65
N ASP A 118 -15.76 32.74 22.39
CA ASP A 118 -15.37 31.72 21.41
C ASP A 118 -14.79 32.37 20.16
N MET A 119 -13.54 32.03 19.82
CA MET A 119 -12.85 32.48 18.61
C MET A 119 -12.26 31.29 17.83
N SER A 120 -12.79 30.08 18.05
CA SER A 120 -12.23 28.84 17.50
C SER A 120 -12.38 28.69 15.98
N HIS A 121 -11.49 27.87 15.38
CA HIS A 121 -11.44 27.57 13.93
C HIS A 121 -11.23 28.79 13.01
N ASN A 122 -10.56 29.82 13.50
CA ASN A 122 -10.15 31.00 12.72
C ASN A 122 -8.65 30.94 12.36
N ASP A 123 -8.06 32.03 11.87
CA ASP A 123 -6.63 32.07 11.56
C ASP A 123 -6.02 33.42 11.94
N PHE A 124 -5.47 33.50 13.16
CA PHE A 124 -4.79 34.69 13.65
C PHE A 124 -3.29 34.71 13.35
N GLY A 125 -2.79 33.86 12.45
CA GLY A 125 -1.44 33.97 11.88
C GLY A 125 -0.28 33.87 12.88
N GLY A 126 -0.41 33.00 13.90
CA GLY A 126 0.66 32.70 14.86
C GLY A 126 0.83 33.71 15.98
N ILE A 127 -0.08 34.68 16.15
CA ILE A 127 0.03 35.67 17.24
C ILE A 127 -0.04 35.00 18.61
N GLN A 128 0.60 35.63 19.60
CA GLN A 128 0.49 35.18 20.98
C GLN A 128 -0.89 35.49 21.58
N ILE A 129 -1.42 34.56 22.37
CA ILE A 129 -2.65 34.78 23.15
C ILE A 129 -2.45 36.04 24.02
N PRO A 130 -3.32 37.07 23.92
CA PRO A 130 -3.11 38.32 24.63
C PRO A 130 -3.22 38.20 26.15
N ASN A 131 -2.24 38.78 26.87
CA ASN A 131 -2.21 38.78 28.34
C ASN A 131 -3.47 39.37 29.00
N PHE A 132 -4.15 40.31 28.34
CA PHE A 132 -5.31 41.01 28.90
C PHE A 132 -6.55 40.10 29.05
N PHE A 133 -6.60 38.92 28.41
CA PHE A 133 -7.67 37.96 28.65
C PHE A 133 -7.77 37.57 30.13
N GLY A 134 -6.65 37.57 30.86
CA GLY A 134 -6.62 37.37 32.31
C GLY A 134 -7.31 38.46 33.15
N MET A 135 -7.79 39.55 32.55
CA MET A 135 -8.54 40.64 33.21
C MET A 135 -10.06 40.49 33.09
N LEU A 136 -10.54 39.49 32.35
CA LEU A 136 -11.96 39.20 32.13
C LEU A 136 -12.49 38.29 33.25
N HIS A 137 -12.49 38.77 34.49
CA HIS A 137 -12.71 37.93 35.69
C HIS A 137 -14.06 37.17 35.74
N ASN A 138 -15.05 37.59 34.96
CA ASN A 138 -16.36 36.94 34.86
C ASN A 138 -16.42 35.80 33.82
N LEU A 139 -15.32 35.54 33.11
CA LEU A 139 -15.28 34.55 32.06
C LEU A 139 -15.47 33.13 32.63
N GLU A 140 -16.47 32.42 32.10
CA GLU A 140 -16.81 31.04 32.44
C GLU A 140 -16.44 30.08 31.30
N TYR A 141 -16.46 30.55 30.05
CA TYR A 141 -16.11 29.80 28.85
C TYR A 141 -15.12 30.59 27.98
N LEU A 142 -13.97 29.97 27.68
CA LEU A 142 -12.97 30.48 26.76
C LEU A 142 -12.56 29.38 25.77
N ASN A 143 -12.84 29.61 24.49
CA ASN A 143 -12.41 28.73 23.41
C ASN A 143 -11.60 29.50 22.35
N LEU A 144 -10.34 29.13 22.22
CA LEU A 144 -9.35 29.68 21.30
C LEU A 144 -8.77 28.60 20.37
N SER A 145 -9.41 27.43 20.28
CA SER A 145 -8.82 26.29 19.58
C SER A 145 -8.83 26.42 18.07
N PHE A 146 -7.82 25.82 17.44
CA PHE A 146 -7.63 25.77 15.99
C PHE A 146 -7.72 27.16 15.36
N ALA A 147 -7.15 28.16 16.03
CA ALA A 147 -7.22 29.56 15.62
C ALA A 147 -5.84 30.13 15.26
N SER A 148 -4.86 29.25 15.02
CA SER A 148 -3.46 29.58 14.71
C SER A 148 -2.81 30.50 15.75
N PHE A 149 -3.06 30.29 17.05
CA PHE A 149 -2.31 31.00 18.08
C PHE A 149 -0.93 30.37 18.28
N GLY A 150 0.11 31.19 18.42
CA GLY A 150 1.49 30.76 18.64
C GLY A 150 2.08 31.27 19.95
N GLY A 151 3.33 30.89 20.22
CA GLY A 151 4.10 31.42 21.35
C GLY A 151 3.65 30.93 22.72
N GLN A 152 4.02 31.66 23.77
CA GLN A 152 3.78 31.21 25.14
C GLN A 152 2.34 31.47 25.59
N ILE A 153 1.64 30.46 26.12
CA ILE A 153 0.34 30.68 26.79
C ILE A 153 0.55 31.60 28.00
N PRO A 154 -0.18 32.73 28.10
CA PRO A 154 0.05 33.73 29.12
C PRO A 154 -0.42 33.23 30.50
N PRO A 155 0.45 33.22 31.54
CA PRO A 155 0.08 32.81 32.89
C PRO A 155 -1.05 33.65 33.51
N SER A 156 -1.32 34.84 32.97
CA SER A 156 -2.43 35.70 33.41
C SER A 156 -3.80 35.05 33.22
N LEU A 157 -3.96 34.05 32.34
CA LEU A 157 -5.18 33.26 32.27
C LEU A 157 -5.52 32.59 33.60
N GLY A 158 -4.51 32.29 34.43
CA GLY A 158 -4.70 31.75 35.77
C GLY A 158 -5.50 32.65 36.72
N ASN A 159 -5.72 33.93 36.39
CA ASN A 159 -6.53 34.85 37.18
C ASN A 159 -8.06 34.65 36.99
N LEU A 160 -8.48 33.76 36.10
CA LEU A 160 -9.88 33.54 35.73
C LEU A 160 -10.54 32.49 36.63
N SER A 161 -10.73 32.80 37.91
CA SER A 161 -11.23 31.83 38.90
C SER A 161 -12.64 31.27 38.64
N SER A 162 -13.46 31.98 37.85
CA SER A 162 -14.81 31.57 37.42
C SER A 162 -14.80 30.64 36.21
N LEU A 163 -13.66 30.44 35.56
CA LEU A 163 -13.55 29.71 34.31
C LEU A 163 -13.86 28.22 34.52
N GLN A 164 -14.82 27.71 33.75
CA GLN A 164 -15.27 26.32 33.77
C GLN A 164 -14.81 25.56 32.53
N TYR A 165 -14.69 26.25 31.39
CA TYR A 165 -14.27 25.67 30.12
C TYR A 165 -13.08 26.47 29.55
N LEU A 166 -11.96 25.78 29.35
CA LEU A 166 -10.78 26.33 28.69
C LEU A 166 -10.33 25.41 27.56
N ASP A 167 -10.36 25.92 26.34
CA ASP A 167 -9.83 25.25 25.16
C ASP A 167 -8.87 26.18 24.41
N VAL A 168 -7.62 25.74 24.27
CA VAL A 168 -6.53 26.47 23.61
C VAL A 168 -5.81 25.59 22.59
N ALA A 169 -6.41 24.46 22.18
CA ALA A 169 -5.76 23.47 21.35
C ALA A 169 -5.36 24.01 19.96
N GLN A 170 -4.21 23.60 19.41
CA GLN A 170 -3.74 24.04 18.09
C GLN A 170 -3.23 22.86 17.26
N PHE A 171 -3.15 23.05 15.94
CA PHE A 171 -2.51 22.07 15.02
C PHE A 171 -0.98 22.25 14.91
N GLU A 172 -0.47 23.46 15.16
CA GLU A 172 0.95 23.82 14.95
C GLU A 172 1.74 23.83 16.27
N GLU A 173 3.02 23.42 16.22
CA GLU A 173 3.88 23.22 17.41
C GLU A 173 4.41 24.51 18.06
N ASP A 174 4.07 25.70 17.55
CA ASP A 174 4.64 26.96 18.02
C ASP A 174 4.09 27.42 19.39
N ILE A 175 2.91 26.91 19.79
CA ILE A 175 2.30 27.22 21.08
C ILE A 175 2.86 26.33 22.21
N HIS A 176 3.28 26.95 23.31
CA HIS A 176 3.99 26.25 24.38
C HIS A 176 3.73 26.84 25.78
N VAL A 177 4.07 26.07 26.81
CA VAL A 177 4.11 26.54 28.20
C VAL A 177 5.46 26.25 28.84
N ARG A 178 5.89 27.11 29.78
CA ARG A 178 7.06 26.83 30.63
C ARG A 178 6.71 25.90 31.79
N ASP A 179 5.54 26.11 32.38
CA ASP A 179 4.98 25.31 33.47
C ASP A 179 3.45 25.48 33.53
N LEU A 180 2.78 24.62 34.30
CA LEU A 180 1.33 24.62 34.49
C LEU A 180 0.88 25.13 35.87
N HIS A 181 1.73 25.83 36.63
CA HIS A 181 1.33 26.32 37.97
C HIS A 181 0.21 27.36 37.90
N TRP A 182 0.12 28.12 36.81
CA TRP A 182 -0.93 29.11 36.58
C TRP A 182 -2.34 28.50 36.58
N LEU A 183 -2.49 27.20 36.24
CA LEU A 183 -3.77 26.51 36.33
C LEU A 183 -4.32 26.54 37.77
N ALA A 184 -3.47 26.63 38.80
CA ALA A 184 -3.90 26.58 40.20
C ALA A 184 -4.90 27.69 40.59
N GLY A 185 -4.97 28.79 39.83
CA GLY A 185 -5.97 29.84 40.02
C GLY A 185 -7.34 29.56 39.39
N LEU A 186 -7.46 28.54 38.53
CA LEU A 186 -8.69 28.14 37.84
C LEU A 186 -9.52 27.15 38.67
N SER A 187 -9.98 27.58 39.85
CA SER A 187 -10.63 26.69 40.83
C SER A 187 -11.97 26.07 40.37
N SER A 188 -12.62 26.65 39.35
CA SER A 188 -13.93 26.22 38.86
C SER A 188 -13.85 25.32 37.62
N LEU A 189 -12.65 24.98 37.16
CA LEU A 189 -12.41 24.33 35.88
C LEU A 189 -13.03 22.92 35.82
N ARG A 190 -13.73 22.65 34.72
CA ARG A 190 -14.42 21.37 34.43
C ARG A 190 -13.95 20.75 33.12
N HIS A 191 -13.62 21.57 32.13
CA HIS A 191 -13.10 21.15 30.84
C HIS A 191 -11.77 21.86 30.57
N LEU A 192 -10.73 21.09 30.27
CA LEU A 192 -9.41 21.60 29.89
C LEU A 192 -8.90 20.89 28.63
N ASN A 193 -8.71 21.65 27.56
CA ASN A 193 -8.09 21.16 26.33
C ASN A 193 -6.82 21.96 26.01
N LEU A 194 -5.69 21.25 26.03
CA LEU A 194 -4.36 21.75 25.70
C LEU A 194 -3.77 21.03 24.47
N GLY A 195 -4.60 20.39 23.63
CA GLY A 195 -4.13 19.60 22.49
C GLY A 195 -3.17 20.39 21.58
N GLY A 196 -2.07 19.75 21.15
CA GLY A 196 -1.02 20.37 20.34
C GLY A 196 -0.13 21.39 21.07
N VAL A 197 -0.45 21.76 22.32
CA VAL A 197 0.41 22.64 23.12
C VAL A 197 1.65 21.89 23.56
N ASN A 198 2.84 22.44 23.28
CA ASN A 198 4.09 21.85 23.70
C ASN A 198 4.24 21.91 25.24
N LEU A 199 4.15 20.74 25.88
CA LEU A 199 4.29 20.56 27.33
C LEU A 199 5.63 19.89 27.72
N ASN A 200 6.55 19.68 26.79
CA ASN A 200 7.80 18.95 27.04
C ASN A 200 8.62 19.54 28.20
N ALA A 201 8.69 20.88 28.28
CA ALA A 201 9.40 21.60 29.35
C ALA A 201 8.86 21.33 30.78
N THR A 202 7.64 20.83 30.91
CA THR A 202 7.01 20.58 32.21
C THR A 202 7.51 19.29 32.89
N GLY A 203 8.11 18.37 32.14
CA GLY A 203 8.54 17.05 32.65
C GLY A 203 7.37 16.30 33.32
N GLU A 204 7.60 15.64 34.45
CA GLU A 204 6.51 14.95 35.19
C GLU A 204 5.61 15.89 36.01
N ARG A 205 5.86 17.21 36.02
CA ARG A 205 5.14 18.14 36.90
C ARG A 205 3.75 18.49 36.40
N TRP A 206 3.44 18.26 35.12
CA TRP A 206 2.11 18.54 34.57
C TRP A 206 1.01 17.82 35.34
N ILE A 207 1.21 16.54 35.66
CA ILE A 207 0.18 15.74 36.34
C ILE A 207 -0.01 16.19 37.79
N GLN A 208 1.02 16.73 38.44
CA GLN A 208 0.89 17.32 39.78
C GLN A 208 0.05 18.61 39.75
N ALA A 209 0.13 19.39 38.67
CA ALA A 209 -0.71 20.57 38.48
C ALA A 209 -2.16 20.17 38.24
N ILE A 210 -2.41 19.24 37.30
CA ILE A 210 -3.75 18.72 37.02
C ILE A 210 -4.38 18.02 38.23
N ASN A 211 -3.57 17.34 39.05
CA ASN A 211 -4.04 16.64 40.25
C ASN A 211 -4.55 17.55 41.37
N LYS A 212 -4.64 18.86 41.15
CA LYS A 212 -5.24 19.80 42.09
C LYS A 212 -6.72 20.07 41.84
N PHE A 213 -7.29 19.61 40.72
CA PHE A 213 -8.67 19.91 40.32
C PHE A 213 -9.64 18.73 40.54
N PRO A 214 -10.38 18.69 41.67
CA PRO A 214 -11.40 17.67 41.88
C PRO A 214 -12.67 17.88 41.05
N SER A 215 -12.86 19.09 40.50
CA SER A 215 -14.00 19.47 39.65
C SER A 215 -13.82 19.10 38.18
N LEU A 216 -12.60 18.73 37.76
CA LEU A 216 -12.30 18.46 36.36
C LEU A 216 -13.05 17.21 35.88
N LEU A 217 -13.75 17.34 34.76
CA LEU A 217 -14.55 16.30 34.11
C LEU A 217 -13.89 15.83 32.82
N GLU A 218 -13.26 16.74 32.08
CA GLU A 218 -12.66 16.42 30.77
C GLU A 218 -11.24 17.01 30.67
N LEU A 219 -10.32 16.17 30.20
CA LEU A 219 -8.92 16.51 30.02
C LEU A 219 -8.43 16.03 28.65
N TYR A 220 -7.99 16.96 27.81
CA TYR A 220 -7.43 16.68 26.49
C TYR A 220 -5.99 17.20 26.41
N LEU A 221 -5.06 16.29 26.15
CA LEU A 221 -3.61 16.50 26.08
C LEU A 221 -3.04 15.82 24.82
N SER A 222 -3.82 15.72 23.76
CA SER A 222 -3.38 15.08 22.51
C SER A 222 -2.23 15.88 21.87
N GLY A 223 -1.17 15.25 21.37
CA GLY A 223 -0.13 16.00 20.62
C GLY A 223 0.76 16.92 21.47
N CYS A 224 0.85 16.72 22.79
CA CYS A 224 1.54 17.65 23.69
C CYS A 224 3.04 17.41 23.89
N GLN A 225 3.64 16.47 23.14
CA GLN A 225 5.04 16.03 23.28
C GLN A 225 5.38 15.46 24.68
N LEU A 226 4.40 14.90 25.39
CA LEU A 226 4.61 14.30 26.71
C LEU A 226 5.28 12.92 26.59
N ALA A 227 6.34 12.67 27.37
CA ALA A 227 7.08 11.40 27.32
C ALA A 227 6.98 10.57 28.61
N HIS A 228 6.70 11.20 29.75
CA HIS A 228 6.76 10.57 31.08
C HIS A 228 5.39 10.58 31.77
N LEU A 229 4.94 9.39 32.20
CA LEU A 229 3.71 9.18 32.95
C LEU A 229 4.01 8.41 34.25
N PRO A 230 3.79 8.99 35.44
CA PRO A 230 4.12 8.30 36.69
C PRO A 230 3.17 7.12 36.95
N LEU A 231 3.75 5.97 37.31
CA LEU A 231 3.00 4.73 37.57
C LEU A 231 2.09 4.81 38.82
N THR A 232 2.45 5.67 39.78
CA THR A 232 1.72 5.87 41.03
C THR A 232 1.66 7.35 41.39
N LEU A 233 0.56 7.77 42.01
CA LEU A 233 0.41 9.12 42.58
C LEU A 233 0.25 9.03 44.11
N PRO A 234 0.84 9.97 44.89
CA PRO A 234 0.71 9.97 46.35
C PRO A 234 -0.73 10.16 46.84
N PHE A 235 -1.53 10.93 46.10
CA PHE A 235 -2.96 11.16 46.31
C PHE A 235 -3.62 11.37 44.93
N LEU A 236 -4.90 11.04 44.80
CA LEU A 236 -5.67 11.17 43.56
C LEU A 236 -6.88 12.08 43.80
N ASN A 237 -6.87 13.29 43.26
CA ASN A 237 -7.90 14.31 43.52
C ASN A 237 -8.90 14.45 42.37
N PHE A 238 -8.47 14.24 41.12
CA PHE A 238 -9.27 14.41 39.90
C PHE A 238 -10.15 13.18 39.58
N THR A 239 -10.75 12.57 40.61
CA THR A 239 -11.59 11.37 40.48
C THR A 239 -12.94 11.63 39.80
N SER A 240 -13.26 12.90 39.51
CA SER A 240 -14.46 13.30 38.76
C SER A 240 -14.34 13.15 37.25
N LEU A 241 -13.14 12.86 36.72
CA LEU A 241 -12.91 12.74 35.28
C LEU A 241 -13.82 11.70 34.63
N LEU A 242 -14.41 12.12 33.52
CA LEU A 242 -15.22 11.34 32.58
C LEU A 242 -14.43 11.06 31.30
N THR A 243 -13.59 12.00 30.87
CA THR A 243 -12.83 11.91 29.61
C THR A 243 -11.35 12.21 29.82
N ILE A 244 -10.50 11.35 29.28
CA ILE A 244 -9.06 11.56 29.17
C ILE A 244 -8.62 11.27 27.73
N ASP A 245 -8.07 12.27 27.06
CA ASP A 245 -7.33 12.12 25.81
C ASP A 245 -5.86 12.44 26.03
N MET A 246 -5.00 11.43 25.84
CA MET A 246 -3.54 11.55 25.88
C MET A 246 -2.91 11.02 24.58
N SER A 247 -3.66 11.03 23.48
CA SER A 247 -3.24 10.51 22.18
C SER A 247 -2.08 11.30 21.56
N ALA A 248 -1.42 10.74 20.56
CA ALA A 248 -0.35 11.41 19.79
C ALA A 248 0.77 12.00 20.68
N ASN A 249 1.21 11.27 21.69
CA ASN A 249 2.30 11.68 22.59
C ASN A 249 3.47 10.68 22.49
N ASN A 250 4.50 10.89 23.32
CA ASN A 250 5.73 10.12 23.31
C ASN A 250 5.79 9.14 24.51
N PHE A 251 4.65 8.77 25.09
CA PHE A 251 4.60 7.90 26.27
C PHE A 251 5.15 6.51 25.94
N ASN A 252 6.21 6.08 26.64
CA ASN A 252 6.85 4.78 26.45
C ASN A 252 6.91 4.00 27.78
N SER A 253 5.73 3.66 28.32
CA SER A 253 5.59 2.99 29.61
C SER A 253 4.44 1.96 29.58
N THR A 254 4.20 1.28 30.70
CA THR A 254 2.94 0.58 30.96
C THR A 254 1.87 1.56 31.47
N LEU A 255 0.61 1.12 31.51
CA LEU A 255 -0.50 1.92 32.05
C LEU A 255 -0.40 2.07 33.58
N PRO A 256 -0.61 3.27 34.14
CA PRO A 256 -0.41 3.53 35.56
C PRO A 256 -1.61 3.07 36.43
N ASN A 257 -1.34 2.73 37.69
CA ASN A 257 -2.34 2.16 38.60
C ASN A 257 -3.46 3.14 39.01
N TRP A 258 -3.20 4.44 38.96
CA TRP A 258 -4.20 5.44 39.34
C TRP A 258 -5.33 5.57 38.32
N LEU A 259 -5.11 5.16 37.07
CA LEU A 259 -6.14 5.19 36.01
C LEU A 259 -7.34 4.30 36.37
N TYR A 260 -7.08 3.14 37.00
CA TYR A 260 -8.10 2.20 37.46
C TYR A 260 -8.93 2.70 38.64
N ASN A 261 -8.49 3.78 39.32
CA ASN A 261 -9.24 4.37 40.41
C ASN A 261 -10.22 5.45 39.93
N LEU A 262 -10.20 5.79 38.63
CA LEU A 262 -11.13 6.73 38.01
C LEU A 262 -12.43 6.01 37.62
N THR A 263 -13.20 5.56 38.60
CA THR A 263 -14.39 4.73 38.38
C THR A 263 -15.52 5.42 37.61
N LYS A 264 -15.48 6.74 37.46
CA LYS A 264 -16.44 7.52 36.64
C LYS A 264 -16.02 7.65 35.17
N LEU A 265 -14.81 7.23 34.82
CA LEU A 265 -14.26 7.39 33.48
C LEU A 265 -15.14 6.69 32.44
N GLN A 266 -15.49 7.43 31.40
CA GLN A 266 -16.32 6.98 30.28
C GLN A 266 -15.48 6.87 29.01
N HIS A 267 -14.57 7.82 28.77
CA HIS A 267 -13.79 7.87 27.54
C HIS A 267 -12.30 7.93 27.85
N LEU A 268 -11.55 7.00 27.24
CA LEU A 268 -10.10 6.93 27.36
C LEU A 268 -9.48 6.77 25.96
N ASN A 269 -8.73 7.78 25.54
CA ASN A 269 -7.99 7.78 24.28
C ASN A 269 -6.48 7.84 24.53
N LEU A 270 -5.77 6.78 24.15
CA LEU A 270 -4.31 6.64 24.24
C LEU A 270 -3.66 6.38 22.88
N HIS A 271 -4.39 6.61 21.78
CA HIS A 271 -3.96 6.40 20.40
C HIS A 271 -2.57 7.00 20.11
N LEU A 272 -1.78 6.37 19.23
CA LEU A 272 -0.51 6.91 18.71
C LEU A 272 0.46 7.30 19.84
N ASN A 273 0.92 6.28 20.56
CA ASN A 273 1.91 6.39 21.62
C ASN A 273 2.85 5.17 21.55
N ALA A 274 3.69 4.97 22.56
CA ALA A 274 4.53 3.79 22.71
C ALA A 274 4.21 2.98 23.98
N PHE A 275 2.94 3.01 24.45
CA PHE A 275 2.54 2.22 25.61
C PHE A 275 2.75 0.73 25.35
N ASN A 276 3.26 0.02 26.35
CA ASN A 276 3.59 -1.41 26.27
C ASN A 276 2.99 -2.19 27.45
N GLY A 277 3.20 -3.51 27.44
CA GLY A 277 2.64 -4.44 28.42
C GLY A 277 1.41 -5.17 27.88
N VAL A 278 1.00 -6.22 28.60
CA VAL A 278 -0.29 -6.87 28.36
C VAL A 278 -1.36 -5.99 28.97
N GLY A 279 -2.42 -5.70 28.20
CA GLY A 279 -3.50 -4.82 28.64
C GLY A 279 -3.92 -5.09 30.09
N LEU A 280 -4.03 -4.00 30.85
CA LEU A 280 -4.78 -3.87 32.10
C LEU A 280 -4.79 -5.13 33.02
N ILE A 281 -3.62 -5.61 33.45
CA ILE A 281 -3.54 -6.89 34.20
C ILE A 281 -3.85 -6.67 35.70
N HIS A 282 -5.13 -6.47 36.04
CA HIS A 282 -5.74 -6.66 37.36
C HIS A 282 -5.09 -6.03 38.61
N LYS A 283 -5.91 -5.29 39.39
CA LYS A 283 -5.94 -5.53 40.85
C LYS A 283 -7.35 -5.71 41.44
N GLN A 284 -8.41 -5.17 40.83
CA GLN A 284 -9.80 -5.32 41.31
C GLN A 284 -10.80 -5.44 40.15
N PRO A 285 -11.69 -6.47 40.12
CA PRO A 285 -12.73 -6.61 39.11
C PRO A 285 -13.76 -5.47 39.17
N GLY A 286 -14.21 -4.95 38.02
CA GLY A 286 -15.34 -4.01 37.95
C GLY A 286 -15.02 -2.51 38.02
N ASN A 287 -13.75 -2.11 37.91
CA ASN A 287 -13.38 -0.68 38.00
C ASN A 287 -13.66 0.13 36.71
N LEU A 288 -13.81 -0.53 35.56
CA LEU A 288 -14.02 0.12 34.26
C LEU A 288 -15.45 -0.04 33.73
N CYS A 289 -16.44 -0.37 34.58
CA CYS A 289 -17.82 -0.65 34.12
C CYS A 289 -18.52 0.53 33.43
N ASN A 290 -18.09 1.76 33.72
CA ASN A 290 -18.64 2.99 33.14
C ASN A 290 -17.95 3.38 31.83
N LEU A 291 -16.86 2.70 31.46
CA LEU A 291 -16.13 3.01 30.23
C LEU A 291 -17.03 2.69 29.02
N GLN A 292 -17.20 3.67 28.15
CA GLN A 292 -17.96 3.63 26.91
C GLN A 292 -17.04 3.57 25.69
N ILE A 293 -15.90 4.27 25.73
CA ILE A 293 -14.94 4.37 24.63
C ILE A 293 -13.53 4.08 25.15
N LEU A 294 -12.87 3.12 24.51
CA LEU A 294 -11.48 2.78 24.74
C LEU A 294 -10.72 2.73 23.42
N ASP A 295 -9.81 3.67 23.22
CA ASP A 295 -8.88 3.67 22.08
C ASP A 295 -7.44 3.48 22.58
N LEU A 296 -6.86 2.33 22.22
CA LEU A 296 -5.48 1.94 22.50
C LEU A 296 -4.68 1.75 21.21
N SER A 297 -5.19 2.19 20.05
CA SER A 297 -4.59 1.90 18.75
C SER A 297 -3.22 2.55 18.57
N TYR A 298 -2.42 2.05 17.62
CA TYR A 298 -1.07 2.56 17.32
C TYR A 298 -0.19 2.66 18.57
N ASN A 299 -0.01 1.53 19.24
CA ASN A 299 0.80 1.39 20.45
C ASN A 299 1.66 0.12 20.38
N LYS A 300 2.25 -0.30 21.51
CA LYS A 300 3.07 -1.50 21.64
C LYS A 300 2.46 -2.51 22.63
N PHE A 301 1.15 -2.47 22.85
CA PHE A 301 0.46 -3.44 23.72
C PHE A 301 0.63 -4.85 23.14
N HIS A 302 0.85 -5.84 24.00
CA HIS A 302 1.10 -7.23 23.60
C HIS A 302 0.33 -8.24 24.47
N GLY A 303 0.51 -9.54 24.25
CA GLY A 303 -0.20 -10.58 25.02
C GLY A 303 -1.65 -10.79 24.58
N GLU A 304 -2.43 -11.55 25.35
CA GLU A 304 -3.79 -11.96 24.94
C GLU A 304 -4.87 -10.94 25.35
N ILE A 305 -5.83 -10.69 24.45
CA ILE A 305 -6.97 -9.78 24.68
C ILE A 305 -7.81 -10.18 25.89
N LYS A 306 -7.87 -11.48 26.24
CA LYS A 306 -8.65 -11.96 27.40
C LYS A 306 -8.26 -11.30 28.72
N TYR A 307 -7.00 -10.84 28.85
CA TYR A 307 -6.54 -10.16 30.05
C TYR A 307 -7.11 -8.74 30.13
N LEU A 308 -7.12 -8.01 29.01
CA LEU A 308 -7.77 -6.70 28.89
C LEU A 308 -9.28 -6.78 29.18
N LEU A 309 -9.94 -7.84 28.70
CA LEU A 309 -11.36 -8.05 28.99
C LEU A 309 -11.61 -8.44 30.45
N GLY A 310 -10.58 -8.92 31.16
CA GLY A 310 -10.65 -9.27 32.57
C GLY A 310 -10.98 -8.09 33.49
N ASP A 311 -10.72 -6.84 33.10
CA ASP A 311 -11.06 -5.67 33.93
C ASP A 311 -12.55 -5.32 33.92
N PHE A 312 -13.26 -5.78 32.89
CA PHE A 312 -14.71 -5.70 32.80
C PHE A 312 -15.39 -6.87 33.51
N GLN A 313 -14.62 -7.89 33.92
CA GLN A 313 -15.15 -9.01 34.68
C GLN A 313 -15.72 -8.52 36.01
N GLY A 314 -16.93 -8.95 36.36
CA GLY A 314 -17.64 -8.50 37.55
C GLY A 314 -18.53 -7.26 37.36
N CYS A 315 -18.51 -6.62 36.19
CA CYS A 315 -19.50 -5.61 35.85
C CYS A 315 -20.88 -6.24 35.69
N SER A 316 -21.89 -5.69 36.38
CA SER A 316 -23.28 -6.16 36.23
C SER A 316 -23.87 -5.82 34.85
N ASN A 317 -23.39 -4.72 34.24
CA ASN A 317 -23.65 -4.34 32.85
C ASN A 317 -22.47 -3.50 32.37
N THR A 318 -21.90 -3.82 31.21
CA THR A 318 -20.74 -3.08 30.65
C THR A 318 -21.23 -1.94 29.78
N SER A 319 -20.71 -0.73 29.96
CA SER A 319 -21.11 0.43 29.16
C SER A 319 -20.35 0.55 27.83
N LEU A 320 -19.38 -0.35 27.57
CA LEU A 320 -18.46 -0.23 26.44
C LEU A 320 -19.18 -0.38 25.10
N MET A 321 -19.05 0.65 24.28
CA MET A 321 -19.64 0.78 22.95
C MET A 321 -18.57 0.80 21.86
N TRP A 322 -17.37 1.30 22.16
CA TRP A 322 -16.28 1.46 21.21
C TRP A 322 -14.97 0.90 21.76
N LEU A 323 -14.41 -0.08 21.05
CA LEU A 323 -13.15 -0.71 21.40
C LEU A 323 -12.21 -0.73 20.19
N GLN A 324 -11.19 0.12 20.22
CA GLN A 324 -10.21 0.30 19.15
C GLN A 324 -8.82 -0.13 19.65
N LEU A 325 -8.31 -1.23 19.11
CA LEU A 325 -7.08 -1.91 19.52
C LEU A 325 -6.10 -2.12 18.36
N SER A 326 -6.37 -1.51 17.20
CA SER A 326 -5.58 -1.71 15.98
C SER A 326 -4.12 -1.29 16.11
N TYR A 327 -3.26 -1.79 15.24
CA TYR A 327 -1.83 -1.44 15.21
C TYR A 327 -1.14 -1.62 16.57
N ASN A 328 -1.24 -2.83 17.10
CA ASN A 328 -0.60 -3.26 18.34
C ASN A 328 0.13 -4.60 18.11
N LYS A 329 0.52 -5.28 19.19
CA LYS A 329 1.22 -6.57 19.19
C LYS A 329 0.42 -7.64 19.95
N PHE A 330 -0.91 -7.52 20.00
CA PHE A 330 -1.74 -8.54 20.65
C PHE A 330 -1.61 -9.89 19.94
N VAL A 331 -1.62 -10.96 20.73
CA VAL A 331 -1.44 -12.36 20.29
C VAL A 331 -2.55 -13.25 20.87
N GLY A 332 -2.57 -14.52 20.47
CA GLY A 332 -3.59 -15.48 20.92
C GLY A 332 -4.87 -15.38 20.09
N SER A 333 -5.99 -15.83 20.64
CA SER A 333 -7.29 -15.87 19.93
C SER A 333 -8.30 -14.90 20.52
N LEU A 334 -9.34 -14.57 19.75
CA LEU A 334 -10.48 -13.82 20.25
C LEU A 334 -11.18 -14.62 21.36
N PRO A 335 -11.25 -14.12 22.60
CA PRO A 335 -11.81 -14.86 23.71
C PRO A 335 -13.35 -14.85 23.71
N ASN A 336 -13.96 -15.91 24.24
CA ASN A 336 -15.42 -15.97 24.38
C ASN A 336 -15.99 -14.89 25.30
N SER A 337 -15.20 -14.38 26.26
CA SER A 337 -15.61 -13.29 27.16
C SER A 337 -15.90 -11.97 26.44
N LEU A 338 -15.47 -11.82 25.17
CA LEU A 338 -15.89 -10.68 24.34
C LEU A 338 -17.42 -10.58 24.23
N SER A 339 -18.12 -11.72 24.30
CA SER A 339 -19.59 -11.78 24.30
C SER A 339 -20.26 -11.10 25.50
N GLU A 340 -19.50 -10.79 26.56
CA GLU A 340 -20.01 -10.08 27.74
C GLU A 340 -20.22 -8.58 27.47
N LEU A 341 -19.53 -8.02 26.45
CA LEU A 341 -19.62 -6.60 26.06
C LEU A 341 -20.86 -6.31 25.22
N LYS A 342 -22.05 -6.56 25.76
CA LYS A 342 -23.32 -6.58 25.00
C LYS A 342 -23.67 -5.26 24.30
N ASN A 343 -23.14 -4.13 24.73
CA ASN A 343 -23.40 -2.80 24.16
C ASN A 343 -22.41 -2.39 23.07
N LEU A 344 -21.47 -3.27 22.71
CA LEU A 344 -20.42 -2.96 21.75
C LEU A 344 -21.00 -2.70 20.35
N GLN A 345 -20.62 -1.57 19.76
CA GLN A 345 -21.02 -1.10 18.44
C GLN A 345 -19.83 -1.05 17.47
N TYR A 346 -18.64 -0.72 17.97
CA TYR A 346 -17.41 -0.67 17.20
C TYR A 346 -16.35 -1.56 17.82
N PHE A 347 -15.81 -2.47 17.02
CA PHE A 347 -14.68 -3.32 17.42
C PHE A 347 -13.66 -3.42 16.29
N ASP A 348 -12.45 -2.92 16.56
CA ASP A 348 -11.32 -2.96 15.63
C ASP A 348 -10.09 -3.50 16.36
N VAL A 349 -9.56 -4.61 15.84
CA VAL A 349 -8.31 -5.25 16.29
C VAL A 349 -7.36 -5.48 15.12
N SER A 350 -7.53 -4.72 14.03
CA SER A 350 -6.73 -4.85 12.83
C SER A 350 -5.23 -4.63 13.10
N ASN A 351 -4.36 -5.13 12.23
CA ASN A 351 -2.91 -4.95 12.35
C ASN A 351 -2.37 -5.39 13.73
N ASN A 352 -2.63 -6.66 14.07
CA ASN A 352 -2.12 -7.33 15.26
C ASN A 352 -1.54 -8.71 14.90
N SER A 353 -1.22 -9.54 15.90
CA SER A 353 -0.73 -10.91 15.72
C SER A 353 -1.72 -11.96 16.26
N LEU A 354 -3.02 -11.67 16.18
CA LEU A 354 -4.07 -12.59 16.62
C LEU A 354 -4.19 -13.79 15.68
N ALA A 355 -4.56 -14.94 16.21
CA ALA A 355 -4.67 -16.22 15.50
C ALA A 355 -5.86 -17.05 16.00
N GLY A 356 -6.05 -18.24 15.42
CA GLY A 356 -7.18 -19.12 15.74
C GLY A 356 -8.43 -18.80 14.92
N SER A 357 -9.56 -19.42 15.27
CA SER A 357 -10.84 -19.26 14.57
C SER A 357 -11.74 -18.22 15.22
N LEU A 358 -12.62 -17.61 14.43
CA LEU A 358 -13.65 -16.69 14.96
C LEU A 358 -14.63 -17.46 15.87
N PRO A 359 -14.86 -17.01 17.13
CA PRO A 359 -15.73 -17.72 18.05
C PRO A 359 -17.21 -17.48 17.72
N ASN A 360 -18.05 -18.52 17.82
CA ASN A 360 -19.50 -18.40 17.62
C ASN A 360 -20.15 -17.38 18.57
N SER A 361 -19.55 -17.15 19.74
CA SER A 361 -20.04 -16.17 20.72
C SER A 361 -19.93 -14.73 20.23
N LEU A 362 -19.14 -14.43 19.20
CA LEU A 362 -19.09 -13.10 18.59
C LEU A 362 -20.49 -12.66 18.11
N ALA A 363 -21.29 -13.61 17.63
CA ALA A 363 -22.64 -13.41 17.14
C ALA A 363 -23.67 -12.96 18.20
N THR A 364 -23.28 -12.88 19.49
CA THR A 364 -24.17 -12.35 20.54
C THR A 364 -24.16 -10.83 20.61
N LEU A 365 -23.20 -10.16 19.96
CA LEU A 365 -23.03 -8.71 19.97
C LEU A 365 -23.98 -8.04 18.97
N ARG A 366 -25.29 -8.07 19.24
CA ARG A 366 -26.33 -7.67 18.28
C ARG A 366 -26.30 -6.19 17.88
N TYR A 367 -25.69 -5.32 18.68
CA TYR A 367 -25.53 -3.90 18.38
C TYR A 367 -24.25 -3.58 17.61
N LEU A 368 -23.41 -4.57 17.32
CA LEU A 368 -22.16 -4.38 16.61
C LEU A 368 -22.44 -3.90 15.18
N GLN A 369 -21.93 -2.71 14.84
CA GLN A 369 -22.07 -2.05 13.55
C GLN A 369 -20.78 -2.14 12.74
N HIS A 370 -19.62 -2.09 13.40
CA HIS A 370 -18.32 -2.13 12.75
C HIS A 370 -17.45 -3.23 13.37
N LEU A 371 -16.94 -4.12 12.53
CA LEU A 371 -16.07 -5.22 12.91
C LEU A 371 -14.88 -5.30 11.96
N ASP A 372 -13.71 -4.88 12.43
CA ASP A 372 -12.45 -4.97 11.69
C ASP A 372 -11.47 -5.94 12.38
N LEU A 373 -11.21 -7.06 11.72
CA LEU A 373 -10.29 -8.11 12.13
C LEU A 373 -9.12 -8.27 11.14
N SER A 374 -8.93 -7.29 10.25
CA SER A 374 -7.98 -7.37 9.14
C SER A 374 -6.52 -7.41 9.60
N SER A 375 -5.61 -7.82 8.71
CA SER A 375 -4.16 -7.81 8.97
C SER A 375 -3.76 -8.52 10.28
N ASN A 376 -4.19 -9.78 10.39
CA ASN A 376 -3.94 -10.66 11.53
C ASN A 376 -3.52 -12.06 11.01
N SER A 377 -3.67 -13.12 11.82
CA SER A 377 -3.42 -14.51 11.46
C SER A 377 -4.63 -15.41 11.78
N PHE A 378 -5.85 -14.88 11.69
CA PHE A 378 -7.08 -15.66 11.85
C PHE A 378 -7.16 -16.76 10.80
N SER A 379 -7.69 -17.92 11.19
CA SER A 379 -7.76 -19.16 10.42
C SER A 379 -9.12 -19.83 10.57
N GLY A 380 -9.45 -20.82 9.74
CA GLY A 380 -10.77 -21.45 9.74
C GLY A 380 -11.82 -20.63 8.99
N SER A 381 -13.07 -21.12 8.98
CA SER A 381 -14.19 -20.53 8.23
C SER A 381 -14.91 -19.44 9.00
N ILE A 382 -15.67 -18.60 8.28
CA ILE A 382 -16.62 -17.68 8.91
C ILE A 382 -17.73 -18.52 9.57
N PRO A 383 -18.03 -18.32 10.86
CA PRO A 383 -19.05 -19.11 11.55
C PRO A 383 -20.45 -18.79 11.03
N GLU A 384 -21.31 -19.81 10.93
CA GLU A 384 -22.70 -19.64 10.48
C GLU A 384 -23.48 -18.65 11.38
N SER A 385 -23.09 -18.52 12.65
CA SER A 385 -23.71 -17.56 13.57
C SER A 385 -23.47 -16.09 13.20
N ILE A 386 -22.56 -15.77 12.27
CA ILE A 386 -22.28 -14.39 11.87
C ILE A 386 -23.54 -13.63 11.43
N GLY A 387 -24.50 -14.33 10.78
CA GLY A 387 -25.77 -13.76 10.33
C GLY A 387 -26.66 -13.19 11.45
N ASN A 388 -26.38 -13.51 12.72
CA ASN A 388 -27.11 -12.93 13.86
C ASN A 388 -26.66 -11.50 14.22
N LEU A 389 -25.60 -10.96 13.61
CA LEU A 389 -25.15 -9.58 13.81
C LEU A 389 -26.02 -8.60 13.00
N SER A 390 -27.29 -8.47 13.38
CA SER A 390 -28.32 -7.77 12.60
C SER A 390 -28.05 -6.29 12.34
N SER A 391 -27.25 -5.63 13.19
CA SER A 391 -26.88 -4.21 13.03
C SER A 391 -25.53 -4.00 12.33
N LEU A 392 -24.88 -5.07 11.86
CA LEU A 392 -23.56 -4.96 11.26
C LEU A 392 -23.62 -4.22 9.92
N ARG A 393 -22.85 -3.15 9.81
CA ARG A 393 -22.73 -2.28 8.63
C ARG A 393 -21.41 -2.48 7.90
N MET A 394 -20.33 -2.73 8.63
CA MET A 394 -19.00 -2.94 8.08
C MET A 394 -18.38 -4.20 8.68
N LEU A 395 -17.88 -5.07 7.78
CA LEU A 395 -17.10 -6.25 8.12
C LEU A 395 -15.81 -6.29 7.31
N ASP A 396 -14.66 -6.30 7.99
CA ASP A 396 -13.36 -6.50 7.38
C ASP A 396 -12.61 -7.70 7.98
N LEU A 397 -12.35 -8.70 7.13
CA LEU A 397 -11.61 -9.91 7.45
C LEU A 397 -10.34 -10.05 6.58
N SER A 398 -9.98 -8.99 5.84
CA SER A 398 -8.88 -9.00 4.88
C SER A 398 -7.52 -9.29 5.53
N ASP A 399 -6.52 -9.67 4.72
CA ASP A 399 -5.14 -9.90 5.19
C ASP A 399 -5.02 -10.86 6.40
N ASN A 400 -5.61 -12.05 6.26
CA ASN A 400 -5.57 -13.14 7.23
C ASN A 400 -5.19 -14.48 6.54
N ILE A 401 -5.26 -15.61 7.26
CA ILE A 401 -5.05 -16.98 6.74
C ILE A 401 -6.32 -17.83 6.85
N MET A 402 -7.49 -17.19 6.74
CA MET A 402 -8.79 -17.84 6.82
C MET A 402 -8.98 -18.80 5.64
N ASN A 403 -9.70 -19.89 5.88
CA ASN A 403 -9.97 -20.93 4.89
C ASN A 403 -11.37 -21.51 5.06
N GLY A 404 -11.90 -22.19 4.05
CA GLY A 404 -13.28 -22.70 4.07
C GLY A 404 -14.26 -21.76 3.38
N THR A 405 -15.55 -21.91 3.71
CA THR A 405 -16.67 -21.29 2.98
C THR A 405 -17.19 -20.03 3.65
N ILE A 406 -17.76 -19.12 2.84
CA ILE A 406 -18.63 -18.04 3.31
C ILE A 406 -20.02 -18.67 3.57
N PRO A 407 -20.64 -18.53 4.77
CA PRO A 407 -21.91 -19.16 5.08
C PRO A 407 -23.10 -18.43 4.45
N GLU A 408 -24.17 -19.15 4.09
CA GLU A 408 -25.39 -18.52 3.53
C GLU A 408 -26.08 -17.55 4.51
N SER A 409 -25.88 -17.74 5.81
CA SER A 409 -26.36 -16.80 6.85
C SER A 409 -25.77 -15.40 6.71
N PHE A 410 -24.71 -15.21 5.91
CA PHE A 410 -24.20 -13.91 5.52
C PHE A 410 -25.28 -13.02 4.89
N GLY A 411 -26.22 -13.61 4.16
CA GLY A 411 -27.37 -12.92 3.57
C GLY A 411 -28.41 -12.45 4.59
N GLN A 412 -28.20 -12.62 5.90
CA GLN A 412 -29.07 -12.12 6.98
C GLN A 412 -28.61 -10.78 7.56
N LEU A 413 -27.45 -10.25 7.13
CA LEU A 413 -26.88 -9.00 7.60
C LEU A 413 -27.55 -7.77 6.92
N LEU A 414 -28.81 -7.51 7.23
CA LEU A 414 -29.65 -6.55 6.49
C LEU A 414 -29.11 -5.10 6.45
N GLU A 415 -28.35 -4.69 7.46
CA GLU A 415 -27.72 -3.37 7.54
C GLU A 415 -26.33 -3.31 6.89
N LEU A 416 -25.81 -4.41 6.34
CA LEU A 416 -24.45 -4.47 5.80
C LEU A 416 -24.31 -3.54 4.60
N VAL A 417 -23.42 -2.56 4.73
CA VAL A 417 -23.04 -1.58 3.70
C VAL A 417 -21.75 -1.99 3.01
N GLN A 418 -20.80 -2.56 3.78
CA GLN A 418 -19.46 -2.85 3.30
C GLN A 418 -18.95 -4.19 3.81
N VAL A 419 -18.40 -4.98 2.89
CA VAL A 419 -17.68 -6.23 3.19
C VAL A 419 -16.33 -6.27 2.51
N ARG A 420 -15.29 -6.55 3.28
CA ARG A 420 -13.95 -6.88 2.79
C ARG A 420 -13.52 -8.24 3.30
N LEU A 421 -13.31 -9.18 2.40
CA LEU A 421 -12.82 -10.50 2.78
C LEU A 421 -11.33 -10.68 2.51
N ASN A 422 -10.73 -9.95 1.56
CA ASN A 422 -9.30 -10.04 1.23
C ASN A 422 -8.74 -8.65 0.88
N PHE A 423 -7.41 -8.51 0.97
CA PHE A 423 -6.72 -7.26 0.65
C PHE A 423 -6.78 -6.99 -0.87
N PRO A 424 -7.09 -5.76 -1.31
CA PRO A 424 -7.00 -5.40 -2.72
C PRO A 424 -5.53 -5.40 -3.17
N LEU A 425 -5.24 -6.07 -4.29
CA LEU A 425 -3.88 -6.11 -4.86
C LEU A 425 -3.44 -4.78 -5.49
N ASP A 426 -4.37 -3.84 -5.65
CA ASP A 426 -4.11 -2.52 -6.20
C ASP A 426 -3.74 -1.53 -5.07
N PRO A 427 -2.48 -1.06 -4.98
CA PRO A 427 -2.05 -0.12 -3.95
C PRO A 427 -2.73 1.25 -4.03
N LEU A 428 -3.38 1.57 -5.17
CA LEU A 428 -4.08 2.84 -5.37
C LEU A 428 -5.50 2.86 -4.80
N SER A 429 -6.03 1.75 -4.28
CA SER A 429 -7.36 1.72 -3.67
C SER A 429 -7.36 2.45 -2.32
N THR A 430 -7.50 3.78 -2.32
CA THR A 430 -7.86 4.57 -1.15
C THR A 430 -9.37 4.43 -0.95
N PHE A 431 -9.75 3.66 0.06
CA PHE A 431 -11.15 3.34 0.30
C PHE A 431 -11.75 4.33 1.30
N HIS A 432 -12.83 5.00 0.90
CA HIS A 432 -13.56 5.88 1.81
C HIS A 432 -14.46 5.04 2.72
N LEU A 433 -14.26 5.15 4.04
CA LEU A 433 -15.18 4.58 5.04
C LEU A 433 -16.59 5.15 4.83
N ASP A 434 -17.61 4.40 5.26
CA ASP A 434 -18.99 4.87 5.29
C ASP A 434 -19.07 6.25 5.98
N PRO A 435 -19.35 7.35 5.25
CA PRO A 435 -19.34 8.70 5.80
C PRO A 435 -20.49 8.93 6.79
N THR A 436 -21.46 8.02 6.87
CA THR A 436 -22.51 8.08 7.90
C THR A 436 -22.01 7.63 9.27
N PHE A 437 -20.87 6.95 9.33
CA PHE A 437 -20.22 6.54 10.57
C PHE A 437 -19.30 7.66 11.07
N LYS A 438 -19.86 8.63 11.81
CA LYS A 438 -19.07 9.70 12.43
C LYS A 438 -18.30 9.14 13.65
N PRO A 439 -16.95 9.22 13.69
CA PRO A 439 -16.20 8.94 14.90
C PRO A 439 -16.66 9.84 16.05
N TRP A 440 -16.70 9.31 17.27
CA TRP A 440 -17.20 10.04 18.44
C TRP A 440 -16.30 11.19 18.87
N PHE A 441 -15.00 11.12 18.58
CA PHE A 441 -14.11 12.26 18.73
C PHE A 441 -14.09 13.02 17.41
N GLY A 442 -14.44 14.30 17.43
CA GLY A 442 -14.20 15.24 16.32
C GLY A 442 -12.71 15.44 15.98
N ALA A 443 -11.85 14.48 16.32
CA ALA A 443 -10.57 14.32 15.70
C ALA A 443 -10.83 13.94 14.25
N HIS A 444 -10.47 14.82 13.32
CA HIS A 444 -10.13 14.39 11.97
C HIS A 444 -9.04 13.32 12.12
N PHE A 445 -9.45 12.05 12.17
CA PHE A 445 -8.55 10.96 11.85
C PHE A 445 -8.19 11.21 10.39
N THR A 446 -7.08 11.90 10.18
CA THR A 446 -6.30 11.68 8.98
C THR A 446 -5.86 10.22 9.08
N TYR A 447 -6.72 9.33 8.58
CA TYR A 447 -6.29 8.02 8.14
C TYR A 447 -5.18 8.31 7.16
N SER A 448 -3.94 8.22 7.64
CA SER A 448 -2.80 8.45 6.79
C SER A 448 -2.89 7.37 5.70
N PRO A 449 -3.12 7.75 4.43
CA PRO A 449 -3.11 6.78 3.37
C PRO A 449 -1.68 6.27 3.31
N TYR A 450 -1.48 4.97 3.58
CA TYR A 450 -0.25 4.27 3.23
C TYR A 450 1.05 4.95 3.68
N ASN A 451 1.29 5.09 4.99
CA ASN A 451 2.65 5.34 5.46
C ASN A 451 3.42 4.02 5.66
N GLY A 452 4.06 3.58 4.57
CA GLY A 452 5.39 2.97 4.65
C GLY A 452 5.51 1.46 4.94
N PHE A 453 4.58 0.62 4.46
CA PHE A 453 4.82 -0.83 4.45
C PHE A 453 5.29 -1.34 3.08
N GLU A 454 6.34 -2.16 3.12
CA GLU A 454 6.82 -2.90 1.95
C GLU A 454 5.72 -3.85 1.43
N PRO A 455 5.43 -3.88 0.12
CA PRO A 455 4.39 -4.73 -0.50
C PRO A 455 4.59 -6.26 -0.35
N ASN A 456 5.60 -6.72 0.38
CA ASN A 456 6.10 -8.10 0.30
C ASN A 456 5.50 -9.07 1.35
N HIS A 457 4.54 -8.66 2.20
CA HIS A 457 4.02 -9.50 3.29
C HIS A 457 2.49 -9.53 3.46
N TYR A 458 1.70 -9.26 2.42
CA TYR A 458 0.25 -9.47 2.49
C TYR A 458 -0.11 -10.97 2.53
N LYS A 459 -0.93 -11.35 3.49
CA LYS A 459 -1.54 -12.68 3.57
C LYS A 459 -2.84 -12.67 2.77
N TYR A 460 -3.16 -13.79 2.14
CA TYR A 460 -4.41 -13.95 1.41
C TYR A 460 -5.26 -15.02 2.09
N ASN A 461 -6.51 -14.70 2.37
CA ASN A 461 -7.47 -15.72 2.77
C ASN A 461 -7.75 -16.67 1.59
N LEU A 462 -7.82 -17.96 1.90
CA LEU A 462 -7.99 -19.07 0.97
C LEU A 462 -9.45 -19.55 0.98
N TRP A 463 -10.38 -18.64 0.67
CA TRP A 463 -11.79 -18.97 0.57
C TRP A 463 -12.05 -20.02 -0.52
N ASN A 464 -12.93 -20.98 -0.21
CA ASN A 464 -13.37 -22.02 -1.15
C ASN A 464 -14.89 -22.16 -1.13
N GLY A 465 -15.43 -22.93 -2.08
CA GLY A 465 -16.86 -23.20 -2.17
C GLY A 465 -17.56 -22.39 -3.27
N VAL A 466 -18.88 -22.30 -3.15
CA VAL A 466 -19.75 -21.72 -4.17
C VAL A 466 -20.48 -20.51 -3.59
N PHE A 467 -20.31 -19.36 -4.23
CA PHE A 467 -21.01 -18.14 -3.89
C PHE A 467 -22.32 -18.07 -4.69
N THR A 468 -23.44 -18.20 -3.99
CA THR A 468 -24.83 -18.23 -4.52
C THR A 468 -25.62 -16.99 -4.13
N GLU A 469 -26.83 -16.82 -4.69
CA GLU A 469 -27.74 -15.71 -4.35
C GLU A 469 -28.06 -15.64 -2.86
N ALA A 470 -28.14 -16.79 -2.18
CA ALA A 470 -28.48 -16.86 -0.75
C ALA A 470 -27.57 -16.00 0.12
N HIS A 471 -26.31 -15.80 -0.27
CA HIS A 471 -25.33 -14.99 0.45
C HIS A 471 -25.64 -13.48 0.40
N LEU A 472 -26.41 -13.02 -0.59
CA LEU A 472 -26.60 -11.60 -0.89
C LEU A 472 -28.07 -11.17 -1.01
N ILE A 473 -29.02 -12.11 -1.04
CA ILE A 473 -30.41 -11.85 -1.45
C ILE A 473 -31.19 -10.87 -0.58
N ASN A 474 -30.82 -10.67 0.69
CA ASN A 474 -31.50 -9.70 1.57
C ASN A 474 -30.66 -8.45 1.91
N LEU A 475 -29.47 -8.28 1.33
CA LEU A 475 -28.55 -7.20 1.69
C LEU A 475 -28.91 -5.88 1.01
N THR A 476 -30.05 -5.28 1.34
CA THR A 476 -30.58 -4.08 0.64
C THR A 476 -29.71 -2.83 0.76
N SER A 477 -28.87 -2.74 1.79
CA SER A 477 -28.05 -1.57 2.10
C SER A 477 -26.63 -1.66 1.53
N LEU A 478 -26.29 -2.76 0.84
CA LEU A 478 -24.93 -3.04 0.42
C LEU A 478 -24.46 -2.08 -0.68
N GLU A 479 -23.35 -1.39 -0.42
CA GLU A 479 -22.74 -0.47 -1.36
C GLU A 479 -21.39 -0.98 -1.87
N ASN A 480 -20.67 -1.77 -1.07
CA ASN A 480 -19.27 -2.08 -1.33
C ASN A 480 -18.94 -3.56 -1.10
N ILE A 481 -18.37 -4.23 -2.11
CA ILE A 481 -17.93 -5.62 -2.02
C ILE A 481 -16.47 -5.75 -2.46
N ILE A 482 -15.61 -6.23 -1.56
CA ILE A 482 -14.22 -6.58 -1.87
C ILE A 482 -13.98 -8.07 -1.61
N LEU A 483 -13.81 -8.81 -2.71
CA LEU A 483 -13.60 -10.25 -2.78
C LEU A 483 -12.41 -10.55 -3.71
N THR A 484 -11.20 -10.35 -3.21
CA THR A 484 -9.98 -10.88 -3.85
C THR A 484 -9.81 -12.33 -3.41
N VAL A 485 -9.30 -13.24 -4.25
CA VAL A 485 -8.93 -14.59 -3.80
C VAL A 485 -7.50 -14.92 -4.22
N ALA A 486 -6.74 -15.65 -3.40
CA ALA A 486 -5.38 -16.06 -3.76
C ALA A 486 -5.38 -16.99 -4.99
N PHE A 487 -4.42 -16.86 -5.90
CA PHE A 487 -4.24 -17.79 -7.01
C PHE A 487 -3.34 -18.98 -6.59
N PRO A 488 -3.65 -20.23 -7.00
CA PRO A 488 -4.88 -20.69 -7.64
C PRO A 488 -5.94 -21.05 -6.57
N SER A 489 -7.18 -20.57 -6.69
CA SER A 489 -8.25 -21.03 -5.77
C SER A 489 -9.65 -21.04 -6.41
N SER A 490 -10.62 -21.51 -5.62
CA SER A 490 -11.77 -22.34 -6.03
C SER A 490 -13.14 -21.71 -5.77
N LEU A 491 -13.19 -20.41 -5.46
CA LEU A 491 -14.45 -19.70 -5.23
C LEU A 491 -15.18 -19.46 -6.56
N VAL A 492 -16.32 -20.12 -6.75
CA VAL A 492 -17.12 -20.01 -7.97
C VAL A 492 -18.35 -19.15 -7.69
N PHE A 493 -18.52 -18.08 -8.45
CA PHE A 493 -19.79 -17.35 -8.48
C PHE A 493 -20.80 -18.15 -9.30
N ASN A 494 -21.69 -18.87 -8.63
CA ASN A 494 -22.75 -19.65 -9.27
C ASN A 494 -24.09 -19.01 -8.93
N VAL A 495 -24.35 -17.89 -9.61
CA VAL A 495 -25.56 -17.11 -9.51
C VAL A 495 -26.31 -17.24 -10.83
N SER A 496 -27.64 -17.35 -10.76
CA SER A 496 -28.53 -17.36 -11.91
C SER A 496 -28.26 -16.14 -12.79
N TYR A 497 -28.13 -16.39 -14.10
CA TYR A 497 -27.77 -15.36 -15.06
C TYR A 497 -28.72 -14.15 -15.04
N ASP A 498 -30.00 -14.36 -14.75
CA ASP A 498 -31.07 -13.36 -14.75
C ASP A 498 -31.36 -12.74 -13.37
N TRP A 499 -30.62 -13.13 -12.33
CA TRP A 499 -30.85 -12.59 -11.00
C TRP A 499 -30.46 -11.11 -10.92
N VAL A 500 -31.29 -10.33 -10.23
CA VAL A 500 -31.07 -8.90 -9.95
C VAL A 500 -31.09 -8.72 -8.43
N PRO A 501 -30.00 -8.21 -7.83
CA PRO A 501 -29.87 -8.06 -6.40
C PRO A 501 -30.69 -6.87 -5.89
N PRO A 502 -31.04 -6.82 -4.59
CA PRO A 502 -31.83 -5.75 -4.00
C PRO A 502 -31.01 -4.48 -3.68
N PHE A 503 -29.73 -4.44 -4.04
CA PHE A 503 -28.79 -3.37 -3.70
C PHE A 503 -28.15 -2.73 -4.94
N MET A 504 -27.53 -1.56 -4.73
CA MET A 504 -26.86 -0.78 -5.75
C MET A 504 -25.46 -0.41 -5.28
N LEU A 505 -24.46 -1.13 -5.79
CA LEU A 505 -23.06 -0.96 -5.44
C LEU A 505 -22.49 0.36 -5.95
N LYS A 506 -21.62 0.96 -5.13
CA LYS A 506 -20.67 2.02 -5.48
C LYS A 506 -19.33 1.42 -5.88
N GLU A 507 -18.85 0.42 -5.15
CA GLU A 507 -17.56 -0.21 -5.42
C GLU A 507 -17.67 -1.74 -5.50
N ILE A 508 -17.00 -2.31 -6.50
CA ILE A 508 -16.92 -3.76 -6.70
C ILE A 508 -15.49 -4.15 -7.03
N HIS A 509 -14.90 -5.00 -6.18
CA HIS A 509 -13.57 -5.54 -6.36
C HIS A 509 -13.67 -7.06 -6.30
N ILE A 510 -13.53 -7.71 -7.44
CA ILE A 510 -13.52 -9.16 -7.54
C ILE A 510 -12.33 -9.59 -8.36
N GLU A 511 -11.48 -10.42 -7.76
CA GLU A 511 -10.25 -10.88 -8.38
C GLU A 511 -10.05 -12.39 -8.20
N ASN A 512 -9.57 -13.05 -9.26
CA ASN A 512 -9.31 -14.49 -9.32
C ASN A 512 -10.56 -15.37 -9.04
N CYS A 513 -11.74 -14.87 -9.38
CA CYS A 513 -13.01 -15.62 -9.30
C CYS A 513 -13.45 -16.12 -10.69
N LEU A 514 -14.36 -17.09 -10.77
CA LEU A 514 -14.92 -17.53 -12.06
C LEU A 514 -16.37 -17.05 -12.24
N MET A 515 -16.60 -16.16 -13.20
CA MET A 515 -17.94 -15.65 -13.57
C MET A 515 -18.41 -16.06 -14.97
N SER A 516 -17.49 -16.45 -15.88
CA SER A 516 -17.72 -16.83 -17.29
C SER A 516 -18.24 -15.72 -18.25
N LYS A 517 -19.29 -14.97 -17.88
CA LYS A 517 -19.94 -13.91 -18.68
C LYS A 517 -20.38 -12.73 -17.79
N PHE A 518 -20.78 -11.60 -18.38
CA PHE A 518 -21.40 -10.48 -17.65
C PHE A 518 -22.84 -10.84 -17.20
N PRO A 519 -23.07 -11.06 -15.88
CA PRO A 519 -24.37 -11.49 -15.36
C PRO A 519 -25.37 -10.32 -15.22
N ALA A 520 -26.67 -10.61 -15.12
CA ALA A 520 -27.71 -9.58 -14.96
C ALA A 520 -27.48 -8.72 -13.71
N TRP A 521 -27.04 -9.32 -12.60
CA TRP A 521 -26.78 -8.60 -11.36
C TRP A 521 -25.70 -7.53 -11.49
N LEU A 522 -24.66 -7.76 -12.30
CA LEU A 522 -23.61 -6.78 -12.55
C LEU A 522 -24.14 -5.70 -13.51
N LYS A 523 -24.89 -6.11 -14.54
CA LYS A 523 -25.53 -5.22 -15.50
C LYS A 523 -26.56 -4.27 -14.87
N SER A 524 -27.14 -4.63 -13.73
CA SER A 524 -28.12 -3.80 -13.01
C SER A 524 -27.48 -2.72 -12.13
N GLN A 525 -26.18 -2.82 -11.82
CA GLN A 525 -25.49 -1.85 -10.96
C GLN A 525 -25.27 -0.52 -11.71
N SER A 526 -25.92 0.55 -11.25
CA SER A 526 -25.86 1.87 -11.92
C SER A 526 -25.19 2.98 -11.09
N LYS A 527 -24.76 2.68 -9.86
CA LYS A 527 -24.12 3.63 -8.95
C LYS A 527 -22.60 3.46 -8.85
N LEU A 528 -22.03 2.59 -9.69
CA LEU A 528 -20.61 2.23 -9.65
C LEU A 528 -19.69 3.43 -9.93
N THR A 529 -18.74 3.66 -9.03
CA THR A 529 -17.63 4.63 -9.14
C THR A 529 -16.29 3.90 -9.30
N TYR A 530 -16.13 2.73 -8.67
CA TYR A 530 -14.94 1.87 -8.79
C TYR A 530 -15.32 0.45 -9.22
N VAL A 531 -14.70 -0.04 -10.29
CA VAL A 531 -14.90 -1.41 -10.80
C VAL A 531 -13.56 -2.08 -11.00
N LEU A 532 -13.29 -3.15 -10.25
CA LEU A 532 -12.17 -4.06 -10.46
C LEU A 532 -12.71 -5.48 -10.61
N LEU A 533 -12.59 -6.04 -11.81
CA LEU A 533 -12.96 -7.40 -12.15
C LEU A 533 -11.79 -8.08 -12.84
N ARG A 534 -10.75 -8.42 -12.07
CA ARG A 534 -9.48 -8.91 -12.61
C ARG A 534 -9.39 -10.43 -12.59
N ASN A 535 -8.95 -11.05 -13.69
CA ASN A 535 -8.87 -12.52 -13.77
C ASN A 535 -10.18 -13.22 -13.33
N ALA A 536 -11.32 -12.65 -13.72
CA ALA A 536 -12.66 -13.11 -13.36
C ALA A 536 -13.21 -14.20 -14.32
N GLY A 537 -12.39 -14.62 -15.30
CA GLY A 537 -12.76 -15.58 -16.33
C GLY A 537 -13.85 -15.09 -17.30
N ILE A 538 -14.08 -13.77 -17.38
CA ILE A 538 -15.13 -13.19 -18.24
C ILE A 538 -14.70 -13.30 -19.70
N SER A 539 -15.56 -13.83 -20.57
CA SER A 539 -15.24 -14.13 -21.99
C SER A 539 -16.19 -13.51 -23.03
N ASP A 540 -17.17 -12.73 -22.57
CA ASP A 540 -18.18 -12.09 -23.43
C ASP A 540 -17.71 -10.69 -23.89
N THR A 541 -18.53 -9.98 -24.67
CA THR A 541 -18.32 -8.56 -25.00
C THR A 541 -18.81 -7.65 -23.87
N ILE A 542 -18.18 -6.48 -23.67
CA ILE A 542 -18.69 -5.46 -22.73
C ILE A 542 -20.10 -5.02 -23.19
N PRO A 543 -21.15 -5.13 -22.37
CA PRO A 543 -22.49 -4.69 -22.76
C PRO A 543 -22.53 -3.15 -22.88
N GLU A 544 -22.77 -2.62 -24.07
CA GLU A 544 -22.78 -1.17 -24.34
C GLU A 544 -23.75 -0.40 -23.42
N THR A 545 -24.94 -0.96 -23.17
CA THR A 545 -25.95 -0.34 -22.30
C THR A 545 -25.49 -0.26 -20.85
N TRP A 546 -24.71 -1.24 -20.38
CA TRP A 546 -24.16 -1.23 -19.02
C TRP A 546 -23.03 -0.22 -18.92
N PHE A 547 -22.09 -0.27 -19.87
CA PHE A 547 -20.94 0.63 -19.90
C PHE A 547 -21.36 2.10 -19.99
N SER A 548 -22.35 2.41 -20.84
CA SER A 548 -22.91 3.76 -20.93
C SER A 548 -23.55 4.23 -19.63
N ARG A 549 -24.24 3.36 -18.88
CA ARG A 549 -24.87 3.72 -17.60
C ARG A 549 -23.85 4.10 -16.54
N ILE A 550 -22.77 3.33 -16.41
CA ILE A 550 -21.73 3.59 -15.40
C ILE A 550 -20.77 4.71 -15.84
N SER A 551 -20.67 4.97 -17.15
CA SER A 551 -19.70 5.92 -17.70
C SER A 551 -19.81 7.35 -17.19
N THR A 552 -20.91 7.78 -16.57
CA THR A 552 -21.05 9.16 -16.06
C THR A 552 -20.48 9.35 -14.66
N ARG A 553 -20.14 8.27 -13.95
CA ARG A 553 -19.72 8.28 -12.55
C ARG A 553 -18.44 7.49 -12.30
N ILE A 554 -18.03 6.66 -13.25
CA ILE A 554 -16.87 5.79 -13.09
C ILE A 554 -15.60 6.65 -12.96
N GLU A 555 -14.87 6.41 -11.88
CA GLU A 555 -13.60 7.05 -11.57
C GLU A 555 -12.43 6.11 -11.87
N ARG A 556 -12.63 4.81 -11.67
CA ARG A 556 -11.61 3.77 -11.92
C ARG A 556 -12.22 2.49 -12.48
N LEU A 557 -11.60 1.95 -13.52
CA LEU A 557 -12.05 0.75 -14.22
C LEU A 557 -10.88 -0.21 -14.48
N ASN A 558 -10.91 -1.37 -13.85
CA ASN A 558 -9.98 -2.47 -14.10
C ASN A 558 -10.75 -3.74 -14.51
N LEU A 559 -10.58 -4.18 -15.76
CA LEU A 559 -11.12 -5.44 -16.29
C LEU A 559 -10.00 -6.37 -16.78
N SER A 560 -8.77 -6.21 -16.28
CA SER A 560 -7.60 -6.88 -16.84
C SER A 560 -7.54 -8.38 -16.60
N LYS A 561 -6.73 -9.08 -17.41
CA LYS A 561 -6.49 -10.53 -17.33
C LYS A 561 -7.75 -11.37 -17.50
N ASN A 562 -8.68 -10.93 -18.34
CA ASN A 562 -9.87 -11.71 -18.70
C ASN A 562 -9.76 -12.25 -20.13
N LYS A 563 -10.88 -12.65 -20.71
CA LYS A 563 -11.01 -13.10 -22.11
C LYS A 563 -12.05 -12.24 -22.85
N ILE A 564 -12.24 -11.00 -22.40
CA ILE A 564 -13.26 -10.09 -22.93
C ILE A 564 -12.91 -9.74 -24.38
N LYS A 565 -13.90 -9.81 -25.26
CA LYS A 565 -13.73 -9.61 -26.70
C LYS A 565 -14.58 -8.44 -27.21
N GLY A 566 -14.44 -8.13 -28.49
CA GLY A 566 -15.21 -7.08 -29.17
C GLY A 566 -14.49 -5.74 -29.19
N ARG A 567 -15.20 -4.70 -29.63
CA ARG A 567 -14.63 -3.35 -29.78
C ARG A 567 -14.91 -2.50 -28.57
N LEU A 568 -13.96 -1.65 -28.21
CA LEU A 568 -14.16 -0.63 -27.19
C LEU A 568 -15.05 0.50 -27.75
N PRO A 569 -15.94 1.08 -26.92
CA PRO A 569 -16.80 2.18 -27.34
C PRO A 569 -15.97 3.44 -27.62
N ARG A 570 -16.38 4.21 -28.63
CA ARG A 570 -15.62 5.38 -29.10
C ARG A 570 -15.63 6.57 -28.14
N THR A 571 -16.65 6.68 -27.31
CA THR A 571 -16.86 7.82 -26.41
C THR A 571 -17.23 7.31 -25.02
N LEU A 572 -16.62 7.92 -23.99
CA LEU A 572 -17.05 7.82 -22.60
C LEU A 572 -17.59 9.18 -22.18
N ALA A 573 -18.66 9.19 -21.38
CA ALA A 573 -19.24 10.41 -20.86
C ALA A 573 -18.61 10.86 -19.52
N SER A 574 -17.62 10.12 -18.98
CA SER A 574 -17.08 10.38 -17.64
C SER A 574 -16.21 11.62 -17.64
N GLN A 575 -16.42 12.49 -16.66
CA GLN A 575 -15.56 13.65 -16.42
C GLN A 575 -14.47 13.34 -15.36
N ASN A 576 -14.67 12.31 -14.53
CA ASN A 576 -13.79 12.03 -13.38
C ASN A 576 -13.06 10.68 -13.49
N LEU A 577 -12.97 10.11 -14.71
CA LEU A 577 -12.30 8.82 -14.92
C LEU A 577 -10.79 9.02 -15.00
N HIS A 578 -10.07 8.54 -13.99
CA HIS A 578 -8.63 8.70 -13.87
C HIS A 578 -7.86 7.45 -14.27
N PHE A 579 -8.30 6.26 -13.83
CA PHE A 579 -7.57 5.00 -14.04
C PHE A 579 -8.36 4.00 -14.91
N ILE A 580 -7.71 3.45 -15.94
CA ILE A 580 -8.27 2.42 -16.81
C ILE A 580 -7.24 1.33 -17.11
N ASP A 581 -7.55 0.10 -16.68
CA ASP A 581 -6.78 -1.10 -17.02
C ASP A 581 -7.67 -2.15 -17.70
N LEU A 582 -7.50 -2.30 -19.02
CA LEU A 582 -8.18 -3.29 -19.85
C LEU A 582 -7.18 -4.30 -20.45
N SER A 583 -5.99 -4.37 -19.87
CA SER A 583 -4.90 -5.20 -20.38
C SER A 583 -5.18 -6.70 -20.34
N SER A 584 -4.46 -7.48 -21.15
CA SER A 584 -4.54 -8.95 -21.20
C SER A 584 -5.97 -9.45 -21.46
N ASN A 585 -6.51 -9.06 -22.62
CA ASN A 585 -7.86 -9.39 -23.08
C ASN A 585 -7.85 -9.67 -24.60
N LEU A 586 -9.02 -9.68 -25.25
CA LEU A 586 -9.19 -9.93 -26.70
C LEU A 586 -9.89 -8.75 -27.39
N PHE A 587 -9.68 -7.51 -26.93
CA PHE A 587 -10.28 -6.32 -27.53
C PHE A 587 -9.71 -6.05 -28.93
N GLU A 588 -10.58 -5.72 -29.89
CA GLU A 588 -10.22 -5.45 -31.28
C GLU A 588 -10.64 -4.04 -31.73
N GLY A 589 -10.19 -3.62 -32.91
CA GLY A 589 -10.48 -2.29 -33.47
C GLY A 589 -9.47 -1.21 -33.03
N PRO A 590 -9.74 0.07 -33.33
CA PRO A 590 -8.86 1.18 -32.93
C PRO A 590 -8.90 1.41 -31.42
N ILE A 591 -7.81 1.98 -30.89
CA ILE A 591 -7.79 2.52 -29.52
C ILE A 591 -8.94 3.55 -29.41
N PRO A 592 -9.77 3.46 -28.37
CA PRO A 592 -10.78 4.47 -28.11
C PRO A 592 -10.10 5.71 -27.50
N PHE A 593 -10.44 6.89 -28.01
CA PHE A 593 -9.93 8.14 -27.45
C PHE A 593 -11.09 8.88 -26.81
N TRP A 594 -11.24 8.62 -25.54
CA TRP A 594 -12.19 9.28 -24.68
C TRP A 594 -11.63 10.67 -24.36
N SER A 595 -12.42 11.73 -24.57
CA SER A 595 -12.06 13.07 -24.11
C SER A 595 -12.30 13.09 -22.60
N THR A 596 -11.26 12.79 -21.83
CA THR A 596 -11.35 12.43 -20.39
C THR A 596 -10.12 12.89 -19.61
N GLU A 597 -10.27 13.02 -18.29
CA GLU A 597 -9.20 13.30 -17.32
C GLU A 597 -8.40 12.05 -16.90
N VAL A 598 -8.20 11.12 -17.83
CA VAL A 598 -7.49 9.85 -17.58
C VAL A 598 -6.01 10.13 -17.40
N ASP A 599 -5.46 9.71 -16.26
CA ASP A 599 -4.03 9.74 -15.97
C ASP A 599 -3.34 8.42 -16.36
N THR A 600 -4.03 7.29 -16.25
CA THR A 600 -3.46 5.95 -16.42
C THR A 600 -4.29 5.12 -17.37
N LEU A 601 -3.70 4.71 -18.51
CA LEU A 601 -4.37 3.92 -19.53
C LEU A 601 -3.53 2.71 -19.94
N TYR A 602 -3.98 1.52 -19.53
CA TYR A 602 -3.39 0.24 -19.92
C TYR A 602 -4.33 -0.56 -20.82
N LEU A 603 -3.86 -0.79 -22.05
CA LEU A 603 -4.53 -1.60 -23.06
C LEU A 603 -3.63 -2.71 -23.61
N HIS A 604 -2.51 -2.99 -22.94
CA HIS A 604 -1.52 -3.94 -23.44
C HIS A 604 -2.05 -5.37 -23.53
N ASP A 605 -1.43 -6.21 -24.37
CA ASP A 605 -1.82 -7.61 -24.59
C ASP A 605 -3.29 -7.75 -25.03
N ASN A 606 -3.58 -7.18 -26.20
CA ASN A 606 -4.89 -7.18 -26.84
C ASN A 606 -4.75 -7.33 -28.38
N LEU A 607 -5.85 -7.16 -29.13
CA LEU A 607 -5.90 -7.25 -30.59
C LEU A 607 -6.18 -5.90 -31.26
N LEU A 608 -5.91 -4.78 -30.58
CA LEU A 608 -6.17 -3.42 -31.10
C LEU A 608 -5.34 -3.14 -32.34
N SER A 609 -5.88 -2.37 -33.28
CA SER A 609 -5.30 -2.12 -34.61
C SER A 609 -5.64 -0.73 -35.13
N GLY A 610 -4.95 -0.26 -36.17
CA GLY A 610 -5.08 1.12 -36.65
C GLY A 610 -4.05 2.07 -36.02
N PRO A 611 -4.11 3.38 -36.34
CA PRO A 611 -3.10 4.34 -35.91
C PRO A 611 -3.32 4.89 -34.51
N ILE A 612 -2.22 5.31 -33.88
CA ILE A 612 -2.25 6.24 -32.74
C ILE A 612 -2.66 7.63 -33.30
N PRO A 613 -3.70 8.30 -32.78
CA PRO A 613 -4.18 9.58 -33.27
C PRO A 613 -3.15 10.69 -33.14
N GLY A 614 -3.18 11.58 -34.13
CA GLY A 614 -2.29 12.74 -34.16
C GLY A 614 -2.56 13.77 -33.07
N ASN A 615 -3.74 13.78 -32.43
CA ASN A 615 -4.16 14.78 -31.45
C ASN A 615 -4.40 14.20 -30.04
N ILE A 616 -3.63 13.19 -29.64
CA ILE A 616 -3.77 12.56 -28.31
C ILE A 616 -3.54 13.54 -27.16
N ASP A 617 -2.73 14.58 -27.37
CA ASP A 617 -2.49 15.68 -26.43
C ASP A 617 -3.75 16.49 -26.12
N GLU A 618 -4.67 16.61 -27.09
CA GLU A 618 -5.95 17.29 -26.90
C GLU A 618 -7.02 16.37 -26.29
N LEU A 619 -6.93 15.07 -26.57
CA LEU A 619 -7.93 14.09 -26.14
C LEU A 619 -7.71 13.63 -24.70
N MET A 620 -6.47 13.44 -24.28
CA MET A 620 -6.10 12.96 -22.94
C MET A 620 -4.89 13.76 -22.39
N PRO A 621 -5.09 15.04 -22.04
CA PRO A 621 -4.01 15.94 -21.66
C PRO A 621 -3.34 15.59 -20.32
N GLU A 622 -4.05 14.89 -19.44
CA GLU A 622 -3.61 14.53 -18.09
C GLU A 622 -2.87 13.18 -18.01
N LEU A 623 -2.63 12.51 -19.15
CA LEU A 623 -1.93 11.22 -19.16
C LEU A 623 -0.56 11.29 -18.49
N MET A 624 -0.39 10.44 -17.49
CA MET A 624 0.86 10.13 -16.81
C MET A 624 1.41 8.79 -17.30
N GLU A 625 0.55 7.80 -17.54
CA GLU A 625 0.96 6.45 -17.93
C GLU A 625 0.15 5.92 -19.11
N LEU A 626 0.83 5.53 -20.18
CA LEU A 626 0.24 4.94 -21.37
C LEU A 626 0.95 3.65 -21.74
N ASP A 627 0.28 2.50 -21.55
CA ASP A 627 0.75 1.21 -22.04
C ASP A 627 -0.23 0.60 -23.05
N ILE A 628 0.16 0.66 -24.32
CA ILE A 628 -0.58 0.09 -25.46
C ILE A 628 0.28 -0.94 -26.19
N SER A 629 1.24 -1.54 -25.49
CA SER A 629 2.14 -2.56 -26.01
C SER A 629 1.40 -3.88 -26.35
N TRP A 630 2.05 -4.80 -27.07
CA TRP A 630 1.51 -6.13 -27.40
C TRP A 630 0.13 -6.06 -28.08
N ASN A 631 0.05 -5.26 -29.13
CA ASN A 631 -1.16 -5.07 -29.95
C ASN A 631 -0.80 -5.16 -31.45
N ARG A 632 -1.71 -4.73 -32.34
CA ARG A 632 -1.53 -4.72 -33.81
C ARG A 632 -1.60 -3.29 -34.37
N LEU A 633 -1.20 -2.29 -33.59
CA LEU A 633 -1.25 -0.88 -33.99
C LEU A 633 -0.27 -0.59 -35.14
N GLN A 634 -0.63 0.30 -36.04
CA GLN A 634 0.11 0.61 -37.25
C GLN A 634 0.27 2.13 -37.46
N GLY A 635 1.00 2.56 -38.49
CA GLY A 635 1.23 3.99 -38.74
C GLY A 635 2.45 4.52 -37.97
N THR A 636 2.52 5.84 -37.79
CA THR A 636 3.66 6.54 -37.17
C THR A 636 3.37 6.91 -35.72
N ILE A 637 4.42 7.06 -34.89
CA ILE A 637 4.30 7.62 -33.55
C ILE A 637 4.06 9.14 -33.68
N PRO A 638 2.94 9.68 -33.19
CA PRO A 638 2.60 11.09 -33.36
C PRO A 638 3.42 11.99 -32.41
N SER A 639 3.84 13.16 -32.90
CA SER A 639 4.63 14.12 -32.11
C SER A 639 3.84 14.81 -30.99
N SER A 640 2.51 14.71 -30.99
CA SER A 640 1.65 15.21 -29.91
C SER A 640 1.94 14.54 -28.57
N LEU A 641 2.39 13.28 -28.55
CA LEU A 641 2.81 12.59 -27.33
C LEU A 641 3.90 13.38 -26.57
N CYS A 642 4.80 14.07 -27.29
CA CYS A 642 5.84 14.89 -26.67
C CYS A 642 5.28 16.08 -25.86
N LYS A 643 4.05 16.53 -26.17
CA LYS A 643 3.44 17.73 -25.57
C LYS A 643 2.67 17.44 -24.29
N ILE A 644 2.38 16.17 -23.99
CA ILE A 644 1.72 15.75 -22.75
C ILE A 644 2.74 15.93 -21.61
N LYS A 645 2.54 16.96 -20.78
CA LYS A 645 3.54 17.38 -19.79
C LYS A 645 3.69 16.39 -18.63
N GLY A 646 2.61 15.68 -18.30
CA GLY A 646 2.54 14.71 -17.21
C GLY A 646 3.13 13.34 -17.55
N LEU A 647 3.39 13.04 -18.82
CA LEU A 647 3.69 11.67 -19.26
C LEU A 647 5.02 11.15 -18.69
N GLU A 648 4.93 10.08 -17.92
CA GLU A 648 6.03 9.39 -17.24
C GLU A 648 6.34 8.04 -17.89
N ILE A 649 5.31 7.27 -18.23
CA ILE A 649 5.44 5.95 -18.86
C ILE A 649 4.82 5.98 -20.25
N LEU A 650 5.62 5.67 -21.27
CA LEU A 650 5.17 5.45 -22.63
C LEU A 650 5.65 4.09 -23.13
N SER A 651 4.73 3.12 -23.18
CA SER A 651 4.98 1.77 -23.65
C SER A 651 4.16 1.45 -24.91
N LEU A 652 4.88 1.33 -26.03
CA LEU A 652 4.37 1.07 -27.38
C LEU A 652 4.91 -0.24 -27.96
N GLY A 653 5.63 -1.03 -27.15
CA GLY A 653 6.37 -2.21 -27.58
C GLY A 653 5.49 -3.28 -28.26
N SER A 654 6.08 -4.14 -29.09
CA SER A 654 5.39 -5.27 -29.74
C SER A 654 4.12 -4.86 -30.51
N ASN A 655 4.28 -3.95 -31.47
CA ASN A 655 3.23 -3.49 -32.37
C ASN A 655 3.71 -3.53 -33.84
N ARG A 656 2.99 -2.88 -34.77
CA ARG A 656 3.35 -2.72 -36.20
C ARG A 656 3.62 -1.26 -36.57
N LEU A 657 4.11 -0.46 -35.62
CA LEU A 657 4.42 0.96 -35.82
C LEU A 657 5.63 1.12 -36.74
N SER A 658 5.67 2.22 -37.48
CA SER A 658 6.67 2.51 -38.52
C SER A 658 7.00 4.01 -38.58
N GLY A 659 7.83 4.43 -39.53
CA GLY A 659 8.30 5.83 -39.62
C GLY A 659 9.51 6.08 -38.73
N GLU A 660 9.73 7.33 -38.31
CA GLU A 660 10.82 7.72 -37.42
C GLU A 660 10.30 7.98 -35.99
N LEU A 661 11.17 7.83 -35.00
CA LEU A 661 10.87 8.26 -33.64
C LEU A 661 10.83 9.80 -33.58
N PRO A 662 9.81 10.44 -32.97
CA PRO A 662 9.70 11.89 -32.92
C PRO A 662 10.95 12.56 -32.36
N ASN A 663 11.31 13.75 -32.86
CA ASN A 663 12.48 14.50 -32.39
C ASN A 663 12.12 15.65 -31.42
N CYS A 664 11.01 15.53 -30.69
CA CYS A 664 10.44 16.57 -29.82
C CYS A 664 10.54 16.28 -28.32
N TRP A 665 11.31 15.27 -27.90
CA TRP A 665 11.39 14.84 -26.50
C TRP A 665 11.94 15.90 -25.53
N ASN A 666 12.54 16.97 -26.03
CA ASN A 666 12.90 18.14 -25.23
C ASN A 666 11.68 18.92 -24.69
N GLN A 667 10.47 18.64 -25.19
CA GLN A 667 9.22 19.19 -24.69
C GLN A 667 8.64 18.37 -23.53
N SER A 668 9.09 17.13 -23.35
CA SER A 668 8.66 16.23 -22.27
C SER A 668 9.65 16.32 -21.11
N GLN A 669 9.15 16.51 -19.89
CA GLN A 669 10.01 16.74 -18.70
C GLN A 669 10.02 15.58 -17.70
N ARG A 670 9.08 14.62 -17.82
CA ARG A 670 8.85 13.59 -16.80
C ARG A 670 8.97 12.15 -17.28
N ILE A 671 9.31 11.90 -18.54
CA ILE A 671 9.42 10.53 -19.07
C ILE A 671 10.49 9.75 -18.32
N ASN A 672 10.06 8.69 -17.66
CA ASN A 672 10.87 7.70 -16.96
C ASN A 672 11.04 6.44 -17.81
N VAL A 673 10.00 6.04 -18.56
CA VAL A 673 10.00 4.86 -19.43
C VAL A 673 9.64 5.24 -20.86
N LEU A 674 10.53 4.91 -21.80
CA LEU A 674 10.25 4.98 -23.23
C LEU A 674 10.50 3.60 -23.87
N ASP A 675 9.43 2.85 -24.09
CA ASP A 675 9.45 1.55 -24.78
C ASP A 675 8.77 1.64 -26.15
N VAL A 676 9.54 1.37 -27.20
CA VAL A 676 9.06 1.20 -28.58
C VAL A 676 9.59 -0.07 -29.22
N ALA A 677 10.04 -1.03 -28.40
CA ALA A 677 10.70 -2.25 -28.87
C ALA A 677 9.77 -3.10 -29.76
N ASN A 678 10.35 -3.96 -30.60
CA ASN A 678 9.63 -4.90 -31.45
C ASN A 678 8.56 -4.23 -32.34
N ASN A 679 9.01 -3.28 -33.16
CA ASN A 679 8.20 -2.55 -34.14
C ASN A 679 8.97 -2.46 -35.48
N SER A 680 8.52 -1.62 -36.41
CA SER A 680 9.18 -1.33 -37.69
C SER A 680 9.72 0.11 -37.78
N ILE A 681 10.09 0.71 -36.64
CA ILE A 681 10.56 2.10 -36.56
C ILE A 681 11.96 2.19 -37.19
N SER A 682 12.18 3.26 -37.94
CA SER A 682 13.39 3.54 -38.71
C SER A 682 13.96 4.92 -38.35
N GLY A 683 14.93 5.42 -39.11
CA GLY A 683 15.59 6.68 -38.78
C GLY A 683 16.73 6.51 -37.79
N LYS A 684 17.29 7.63 -37.35
CA LYS A 684 18.33 7.68 -36.31
C LYS A 684 17.67 7.83 -34.94
N ILE A 685 18.35 7.38 -33.87
CA ILE A 685 17.93 7.70 -32.51
C ILE A 685 18.04 9.24 -32.33
N PRO A 686 16.93 9.96 -32.06
CA PRO A 686 16.91 11.41 -32.03
C PRO A 686 17.69 11.95 -30.82
N ARG A 687 18.43 13.05 -31.02
CA ARG A 687 19.21 13.70 -29.94
C ARG A 687 18.33 14.33 -28.86
N SER A 688 17.06 14.60 -29.15
CA SER A 688 16.12 15.16 -28.18
C SER A 688 15.87 14.23 -26.97
N ILE A 689 16.08 12.90 -27.09
CA ILE A 689 16.00 11.96 -25.96
C ILE A 689 16.98 12.33 -24.85
N CYS A 690 18.11 12.94 -25.20
CA CYS A 690 19.14 13.35 -24.24
C CYS A 690 18.71 14.50 -23.31
N PHE A 691 17.51 15.07 -23.50
CA PHE A 691 16.90 16.04 -22.58
C PHE A 691 16.04 15.37 -21.50
N LEU A 692 15.77 14.07 -21.61
CA LEU A 692 15.01 13.31 -20.61
C LEU A 692 15.93 12.90 -19.45
N THR A 693 16.16 13.81 -18.52
CA THR A 693 17.06 13.57 -17.36
C THR A 693 16.50 12.55 -16.35
N SER A 694 15.18 12.39 -16.33
CA SER A 694 14.48 11.40 -15.49
C SER A 694 14.39 10.02 -16.13
N LEU A 695 14.83 9.86 -17.39
CA LEU A 695 14.72 8.61 -18.13
C LEU A 695 15.48 7.48 -17.44
N GLN A 696 14.76 6.40 -17.11
CA GLN A 696 15.24 5.20 -16.46
C GLN A 696 15.32 4.02 -17.42
N PHE A 697 14.32 3.87 -18.30
CA PHE A 697 14.22 2.76 -19.25
C PHE A 697 14.12 3.28 -20.67
N LEU A 698 15.08 2.89 -21.51
CA LEU A 698 15.08 3.18 -22.95
C LEU A 698 15.12 1.87 -23.75
N LEU A 699 13.95 1.43 -24.21
CA LEU A 699 13.77 0.14 -24.88
C LEU A 699 13.41 0.36 -26.36
N LEU A 700 14.40 0.18 -27.23
CA LEU A 700 14.33 0.45 -28.68
C LEU A 700 14.56 -0.82 -29.52
N SER A 701 14.65 -1.99 -28.88
CA SER A 701 15.14 -3.21 -29.52
C SER A 701 14.22 -3.73 -30.63
N LYS A 702 14.74 -4.59 -31.52
CA LYS A 702 13.99 -5.23 -32.62
C LYS A 702 13.25 -4.21 -33.51
N ASN A 703 13.99 -3.25 -34.07
CA ASN A 703 13.50 -2.20 -34.96
C ASN A 703 14.45 -2.04 -36.17
N ASN A 704 14.29 -0.97 -36.96
CA ASN A 704 15.14 -0.59 -38.09
C ASN A 704 15.98 0.68 -37.82
N PHE A 705 16.31 0.99 -36.56
CA PHE A 705 17.15 2.15 -36.24
C PHE A 705 18.55 2.01 -36.85
N HIS A 706 19.09 3.11 -37.36
CA HIS A 706 20.42 3.14 -37.98
C HIS A 706 21.24 4.35 -37.52
N GLY A 707 22.54 4.36 -37.87
CA GLY A 707 23.48 5.39 -37.40
C GLY A 707 24.01 5.07 -36.01
N LYS A 708 24.61 6.08 -35.36
CA LYS A 708 25.32 5.91 -34.07
C LYS A 708 24.36 5.98 -32.88
N ILE A 709 24.68 5.24 -31.83
CA ILE A 709 24.10 5.45 -30.50
C ILE A 709 24.53 6.86 -30.02
N PRO A 710 23.60 7.76 -29.65
CA PRO A 710 23.94 9.12 -29.26
C PRO A 710 24.80 9.14 -27.98
N ALA A 711 26.01 9.71 -28.07
CA ALA A 711 26.88 9.87 -26.90
C ALA A 711 26.27 10.78 -25.80
N CYS A 712 25.29 11.60 -26.15
CA CYS A 712 24.59 12.45 -25.18
C CYS A 712 23.69 11.68 -24.21
N LEU A 713 23.48 10.37 -24.39
CA LEU A 713 22.79 9.53 -23.39
C LEU A 713 23.51 9.52 -22.03
N GLN A 714 24.79 9.91 -21.99
CA GLN A 714 25.50 10.18 -20.74
C GLN A 714 24.81 11.23 -19.85
N ASN A 715 23.99 12.12 -20.44
CA ASN A 715 23.25 13.14 -19.71
C ASN A 715 21.99 12.59 -19.02
N CYS A 716 21.55 11.37 -19.38
CA CYS A 716 20.45 10.67 -18.72
C CYS A 716 20.99 9.99 -17.45
N SER A 717 21.23 10.77 -16.39
CA SER A 717 21.87 10.29 -15.14
C SER A 717 21.06 9.21 -14.40
N SER A 718 19.76 9.11 -14.69
CA SER A 718 18.84 8.16 -14.07
C SER A 718 18.68 6.86 -14.85
N LEU A 719 19.42 6.67 -15.96
CA LEU A 719 19.24 5.53 -16.87
C LEU A 719 19.70 4.21 -16.22
N TRP A 720 18.78 3.25 -16.13
CA TRP A 720 18.99 1.93 -15.53
C TRP A 720 18.95 0.79 -16.56
N SER A 721 18.09 0.88 -17.56
CA SER A 721 18.02 -0.10 -18.65
C SER A 721 18.15 0.58 -20.01
N LEU A 722 19.08 0.08 -20.82
CA LEU A 722 19.24 0.45 -22.21
C LEU A 722 19.21 -0.81 -23.08
N ASP A 723 18.12 -0.99 -23.83
CA ASP A 723 18.01 -2.05 -24.85
C ASP A 723 17.85 -1.46 -26.24
N VAL A 724 18.92 -1.53 -27.04
CA VAL A 724 18.96 -1.12 -28.45
C VAL A 724 19.23 -2.30 -29.39
N GLY A 725 19.11 -3.53 -28.89
CA GLY A 725 19.47 -4.74 -29.64
C GLY A 725 18.58 -5.00 -30.86
N GLY A 726 19.07 -5.75 -31.85
CA GLY A 726 18.28 -6.12 -33.03
C GLY A 726 17.91 -4.94 -33.93
N ASN A 727 18.88 -4.07 -34.21
CA ASN A 727 18.74 -2.89 -35.06
C ASN A 727 19.86 -2.86 -36.13
N ARG A 728 20.02 -1.72 -36.84
CA ARG A 728 21.08 -1.47 -37.83
C ARG A 728 22.05 -0.38 -37.36
N LEU A 729 22.25 -0.28 -36.04
CA LEU A 729 23.12 0.74 -35.44
C LEU A 729 24.59 0.46 -35.78
N SER A 730 25.37 1.52 -35.96
CA SER A 730 26.76 1.46 -36.41
C SER A 730 27.66 2.43 -35.66
N GLY A 731 28.97 2.31 -35.87
CA GLY A 731 29.97 3.08 -35.13
C GLY A 731 30.32 2.45 -33.78
N GLU A 732 31.06 3.18 -32.96
CA GLU A 732 31.55 2.70 -31.67
C GLU A 732 30.48 2.82 -30.58
N LEU A 733 30.53 1.91 -29.61
CA LEU A 733 29.75 2.03 -28.38
C LEU A 733 30.30 3.21 -27.56
N PRO A 734 29.47 4.19 -27.17
CA PRO A 734 29.92 5.30 -26.32
C PRO A 734 30.55 4.80 -25.01
N SER A 735 31.66 5.41 -24.60
CA SER A 735 32.43 4.99 -23.43
C SER A 735 31.76 5.33 -22.09
N LEU A 736 30.91 6.36 -22.02
CA LEU A 736 30.27 6.83 -20.78
C LEU A 736 28.74 6.77 -20.90
N ILE A 737 28.16 5.58 -20.95
CA ILE A 737 26.70 5.41 -20.87
C ILE A 737 26.35 5.07 -19.42
N GLY A 738 25.60 5.96 -18.75
CA GLY A 738 24.97 5.79 -17.43
C GLY A 738 25.77 4.99 -16.39
N GLU A 739 26.39 5.67 -15.42
CA GLU A 739 27.11 5.00 -14.30
C GLU A 739 26.22 4.03 -13.49
N ASN A 740 24.90 4.27 -13.50
CA ASN A 740 23.89 3.51 -12.77
C ASN A 740 23.18 2.43 -13.61
N LEU A 741 23.67 2.13 -14.82
CA LEU A 741 23.08 1.09 -15.67
C LEU A 741 23.12 -0.29 -15.00
N SER A 742 22.02 -1.02 -15.15
CA SER A 742 21.82 -2.37 -14.66
C SER A 742 21.67 -3.38 -15.81
N ILE A 743 21.04 -2.96 -16.91
CA ILE A 743 20.86 -3.76 -18.11
C ILE A 743 21.41 -2.98 -19.31
N LEU A 744 22.36 -3.57 -20.03
CA LEU A 744 22.87 -3.06 -21.30
C LEU A 744 22.76 -4.13 -22.38
N ARG A 745 21.87 -3.90 -23.34
CA ARG A 745 21.61 -4.81 -24.46
C ARG A 745 21.78 -4.05 -25.77
N ALA A 746 22.84 -4.35 -26.49
CA ALA A 746 23.14 -3.77 -27.81
C ALA A 746 23.43 -4.85 -28.86
N GLY A 747 23.13 -6.11 -28.55
CA GLY A 747 23.38 -7.25 -29.42
C GLY A 747 22.61 -7.19 -30.75
N SER A 748 23.08 -7.89 -31.77
CA SER A 748 22.49 -7.91 -33.12
C SER A 748 22.38 -6.52 -33.77
N ASN A 749 23.53 -5.86 -33.92
CA ASN A 749 23.69 -4.57 -34.60
C ASN A 749 24.91 -4.63 -35.53
N SER A 750 25.37 -3.47 -36.03
CA SER A 750 26.60 -3.31 -36.82
C SER A 750 27.63 -2.43 -36.07
N LEU A 751 27.68 -2.54 -34.75
CA LEU A 751 28.62 -1.78 -33.91
C LEU A 751 30.05 -2.28 -34.12
N THR A 752 30.99 -1.34 -34.06
CA THR A 752 32.42 -1.56 -34.38
C THR A 752 33.31 -1.03 -33.26
N GLY A 753 34.62 -1.16 -33.41
CA GLY A 753 35.59 -0.64 -32.45
C GLY A 753 35.91 -1.64 -31.35
N LYS A 754 36.51 -1.17 -30.26
CA LYS A 754 36.82 -2.00 -29.08
C LYS A 754 35.68 -1.92 -28.07
N ILE A 755 35.54 -2.94 -27.23
CA ILE A 755 34.69 -2.85 -26.04
C ILE A 755 35.35 -1.82 -25.08
N PRO A 756 34.68 -0.70 -24.73
CA PRO A 756 35.27 0.32 -23.87
C PRO A 756 35.58 -0.23 -22.47
N PRO A 757 36.80 -0.07 -21.93
CA PRO A 757 37.11 -0.42 -20.54
C PRO A 757 36.26 0.34 -19.53
N GLU A 758 35.76 1.53 -19.90
CA GLU A 758 34.87 2.34 -19.09
C GLU A 758 33.54 1.64 -18.78
N LEU A 759 33.14 0.60 -19.53
CA LEU A 759 31.97 -0.21 -19.18
C LEU A 759 32.12 -0.86 -17.80
N CYS A 760 33.36 -1.15 -17.37
CA CYS A 760 33.66 -1.72 -16.07
C CYS A 760 33.40 -0.75 -14.89
N ILE A 761 33.10 0.54 -15.17
CA ILE A 761 32.73 1.53 -14.15
C ILE A 761 31.29 1.29 -13.67
N MET A 762 30.43 0.68 -14.50
CA MET A 762 29.03 0.43 -14.17
C MET A 762 28.90 -0.67 -13.14
N LYS A 763 28.80 -0.30 -11.86
CA LYS A 763 28.80 -1.25 -10.75
C LYS A 763 27.54 -2.12 -10.70
N CYS A 764 26.43 -1.63 -11.29
CA CYS A 764 25.10 -2.24 -11.21
C CYS A 764 24.74 -3.22 -12.32
N VAL A 765 25.60 -3.38 -13.34
CA VAL A 765 25.25 -4.19 -14.51
C VAL A 765 25.20 -5.66 -14.17
N HIS A 766 24.07 -6.31 -14.45
CA HIS A 766 23.89 -7.76 -14.31
C HIS A 766 23.55 -8.45 -15.65
N ILE A 767 23.03 -7.72 -16.64
CA ILE A 767 22.86 -8.20 -18.02
C ILE A 767 23.68 -7.33 -18.96
N LEU A 768 24.68 -7.95 -19.60
CA LEU A 768 25.51 -7.35 -20.65
C LEU A 768 25.41 -8.21 -21.92
N ASP A 769 24.70 -7.71 -22.93
CA ASP A 769 24.58 -8.36 -24.24
C ASP A 769 25.10 -7.45 -25.35
N LEU A 770 26.30 -7.76 -25.87
CA LEU A 770 26.92 -7.11 -27.01
C LEU A 770 27.07 -8.08 -28.20
N SER A 771 26.31 -9.18 -28.18
CA SER A 771 26.42 -10.28 -29.14
C SER A 771 26.16 -9.83 -30.59
N ASN A 772 26.62 -10.60 -31.58
CA ASN A 772 26.27 -10.41 -32.98
C ASN A 772 26.51 -8.96 -33.48
N ASN A 773 27.76 -8.52 -33.38
CA ASN A 773 28.26 -7.20 -33.79
C ASN A 773 29.63 -7.36 -34.48
N SER A 774 30.36 -6.27 -34.69
CA SER A 774 31.72 -6.26 -35.25
C SER A 774 32.75 -5.70 -34.25
N PHE A 775 32.54 -5.92 -32.94
CA PHE A 775 33.52 -5.53 -31.91
C PHE A 775 34.83 -6.30 -32.09
N SER A 776 35.94 -5.60 -31.87
CA SER A 776 37.30 -6.07 -32.10
C SER A 776 38.20 -5.80 -30.89
N GLY A 777 39.45 -6.27 -30.92
CA GLY A 777 40.36 -6.16 -29.78
C GLY A 777 40.07 -7.20 -28.70
N VAL A 778 40.51 -6.94 -27.47
CA VAL A 778 40.44 -7.89 -26.35
C VAL A 778 39.23 -7.63 -25.45
N ILE A 779 38.77 -8.66 -24.75
CA ILE A 779 37.84 -8.50 -23.63
C ILE A 779 38.57 -7.72 -22.51
N PRO A 780 38.03 -6.60 -21.99
CA PRO A 780 38.69 -5.82 -20.94
C PRO A 780 38.97 -6.65 -19.69
N ASN A 781 40.16 -6.57 -19.09
CA ASN A 781 40.47 -7.35 -17.88
C ASN A 781 39.74 -6.86 -16.62
N CYS A 782 39.06 -5.72 -16.68
CA CYS A 782 38.34 -5.12 -15.56
C CYS A 782 36.91 -5.66 -15.35
N VAL A 783 36.51 -6.75 -16.01
CA VAL A 783 35.14 -7.30 -15.93
C VAL A 783 34.73 -7.64 -14.50
N ASN A 784 35.68 -7.92 -13.62
CA ASN A 784 35.45 -8.16 -12.20
C ASN A 784 35.08 -6.89 -11.39
N ASN A 785 35.14 -5.71 -11.98
CA ASN A 785 34.66 -4.48 -11.35
C ASN A 785 33.13 -4.31 -11.45
N LEU A 786 32.44 -5.16 -12.22
CA LEU A 786 30.98 -5.23 -12.28
C LEU A 786 30.44 -5.78 -10.95
N THR A 787 30.34 -4.89 -9.96
CA THR A 787 30.29 -5.24 -8.53
C THR A 787 29.05 -6.06 -8.18
N THR A 788 27.88 -5.78 -8.77
CA THR A 788 26.64 -6.56 -8.56
C THR A 788 26.82 -8.04 -8.92
N LEU A 789 27.52 -8.35 -10.02
CA LEU A 789 27.83 -9.72 -10.42
C LEU A 789 28.88 -10.40 -9.52
N VAL A 790 29.58 -9.63 -8.67
CA VAL A 790 30.58 -10.13 -7.72
C VAL A 790 30.00 -10.32 -6.31
N THR A 791 29.28 -9.34 -5.77
CA THR A 791 28.77 -9.37 -4.39
C THR A 791 27.40 -10.05 -4.27
N ARG A 792 26.65 -10.17 -5.38
CA ARG A 792 25.27 -10.66 -5.41
C ARG A 792 24.28 -9.78 -4.62
N ASP A 793 24.72 -8.58 -4.22
CA ASP A 793 23.84 -7.59 -3.60
C ASP A 793 23.03 -6.88 -4.70
N PRO A 794 21.70 -6.76 -4.54
CA PRO A 794 20.89 -5.95 -5.44
C PRO A 794 21.39 -4.50 -5.37
N CYS A 795 21.38 -3.80 -6.51
CA CYS A 795 21.93 -2.45 -6.52
C CYS A 795 21.16 -1.52 -5.56
N PRO A 796 21.83 -0.67 -4.77
CA PRO A 796 21.21 0.05 -3.65
C PRO A 796 20.09 1.02 -4.04
N PHE A 797 19.93 1.32 -5.34
CA PHE A 797 18.83 2.14 -5.86
C PHE A 797 17.54 1.35 -6.13
N PHE A 798 17.60 0.01 -6.15
CA PHE A 798 16.44 -0.87 -6.37
C PHE A 798 15.50 -0.92 -5.15
N SER A 799 16.01 -0.70 -3.94
CA SER A 799 15.23 -0.80 -2.70
C SER A 799 14.44 0.46 -2.34
N ASN A 800 14.75 1.62 -2.95
CA ASN A 800 14.13 2.90 -2.59
C ASN A 800 13.11 3.44 -3.60
N ASN A 801 13.05 2.90 -4.82
CA ASN A 801 12.14 3.38 -5.87
C ASN A 801 11.02 2.38 -6.13
N ASN A 802 10.08 2.25 -5.18
CA ASN A 802 8.77 1.63 -5.36
C ASN A 802 7.85 2.43 -6.32
N ILE A 803 8.39 3.26 -7.22
CA ILE A 803 7.61 4.34 -7.84
C ILE A 803 6.67 3.84 -8.93
N PHE A 804 6.92 2.69 -9.58
CA PHE A 804 6.01 2.14 -10.60
C PHE A 804 5.71 0.68 -10.33
N SER A 805 4.75 0.43 -9.44
CA SER A 805 4.28 -0.93 -9.10
C SER A 805 3.74 -1.74 -10.28
N GLN A 806 3.59 -1.13 -11.48
CA GLN A 806 2.88 -1.73 -12.61
C GLN A 806 3.71 -1.90 -13.92
N PHE A 807 4.75 -1.10 -14.20
CA PHE A 807 5.61 -1.35 -15.39
C PHE A 807 6.58 -2.51 -15.15
N SER A 808 6.59 -3.48 -16.05
CA SER A 808 7.51 -4.64 -16.00
C SER A 808 8.32 -4.72 -17.28
N GLU A 809 9.65 -4.57 -17.19
CA GLU A 809 10.54 -4.78 -18.32
C GLU A 809 10.49 -6.24 -18.78
N HIS A 810 10.51 -6.45 -20.09
CA HIS A 810 10.60 -7.77 -20.72
C HIS A 810 11.84 -7.86 -21.60
N ALA A 811 12.64 -8.90 -21.43
CA ALA A 811 13.83 -9.11 -22.25
C ALA A 811 13.98 -10.58 -22.63
N THR A 812 14.46 -10.80 -23.86
CA THR A 812 14.75 -12.15 -24.34
C THR A 812 16.22 -12.50 -24.16
N VAL A 813 16.54 -13.58 -23.46
CA VAL A 813 17.91 -14.02 -23.17
C VAL A 813 18.16 -15.40 -23.77
N ILE A 814 19.34 -15.59 -24.37
CA ILE A 814 19.77 -16.91 -24.87
C ILE A 814 20.42 -17.66 -23.71
N THR A 815 19.86 -18.80 -23.34
CA THR A 815 20.39 -19.66 -22.27
C THR A 815 20.04 -21.11 -22.55
N LYS A 816 20.92 -22.03 -22.15
CA LYS A 816 20.70 -23.48 -22.32
C LYS A 816 20.42 -23.88 -23.79
N GLY A 817 21.07 -23.19 -24.73
CA GLY A 817 20.86 -23.39 -26.17
C GLY A 817 19.49 -22.94 -26.71
N THR A 818 18.68 -22.25 -25.91
CA THR A 818 17.32 -21.80 -26.28
C THR A 818 17.11 -20.33 -25.98
N LYS A 819 16.09 -19.75 -26.63
CA LYS A 819 15.71 -18.35 -26.44
C LYS A 819 14.58 -18.29 -25.41
N LEU A 820 14.82 -17.68 -24.24
CA LEU A 820 13.84 -17.57 -23.16
C LEU A 820 13.45 -16.10 -22.91
N ASP A 821 12.15 -15.86 -22.75
CA ASP A 821 11.63 -14.53 -22.42
C ASP A 821 11.50 -14.41 -20.89
N TYR A 822 12.18 -13.40 -20.33
CA TYR A 822 12.13 -13.03 -18.92
C TYR A 822 11.37 -11.71 -18.79
N GLY A 823 10.56 -11.56 -17.74
CA GLY A 823 9.80 -10.33 -17.49
C GLY A 823 9.66 -10.02 -16.00
N GLY A 824 9.55 -8.72 -15.68
CA GLY A 824 9.38 -8.22 -14.32
C GLY A 824 10.49 -8.68 -13.38
N LYS A 825 10.12 -9.02 -12.13
CA LYS A 825 11.07 -9.46 -11.08
C LYS A 825 11.96 -10.65 -11.47
N ASN A 826 11.53 -11.49 -12.42
CA ASN A 826 12.36 -12.62 -12.86
C ASN A 826 13.61 -12.16 -13.62
N LEU A 827 13.55 -11.01 -14.31
CA LEU A 827 14.67 -10.47 -15.07
C LEU A 827 15.79 -10.00 -14.14
N GLU A 828 15.46 -9.49 -12.95
CA GLU A 828 16.41 -9.03 -11.93
C GLU A 828 17.36 -10.13 -11.43
N TYR A 829 16.96 -11.40 -11.54
CA TYR A 829 17.77 -12.55 -11.13
C TYR A 829 18.66 -13.10 -12.25
N VAL A 830 18.54 -12.59 -13.48
CA VAL A 830 19.31 -13.07 -14.63
C VAL A 830 20.68 -12.42 -14.65
N ASN A 831 21.74 -13.20 -14.50
CA ASN A 831 23.12 -12.71 -14.55
C ASN A 831 23.81 -13.22 -15.82
N ASN A 832 23.93 -12.36 -16.84
CA ASN A 832 24.30 -12.75 -18.19
C ASN A 832 25.41 -11.86 -18.78
N ILE A 833 26.45 -12.50 -19.35
CA ILE A 833 27.41 -11.86 -20.25
C ILE A 833 27.39 -12.61 -21.59
N ASP A 834 26.89 -11.93 -22.63
CA ASP A 834 26.90 -12.43 -24.01
C ASP A 834 27.72 -11.49 -24.92
N LEU A 835 28.88 -11.98 -25.35
CA LEU A 835 29.79 -11.31 -26.29
C LEU A 835 29.96 -12.11 -27.59
N SER A 836 29.06 -13.07 -27.84
CA SER A 836 29.18 -14.00 -28.95
C SER A 836 29.08 -13.32 -30.31
N ARG A 837 29.55 -13.98 -31.38
CA ARG A 837 29.44 -13.50 -32.77
C ARG A 837 30.02 -12.10 -32.95
N ASN A 838 31.28 -11.94 -32.57
CA ASN A 838 32.05 -10.71 -32.75
C ASN A 838 33.44 -11.05 -33.35
N ASN A 839 34.30 -10.04 -33.47
CA ASN A 839 35.67 -10.16 -33.96
C ASN A 839 36.68 -10.02 -32.81
N LEU A 840 36.33 -10.48 -31.60
CA LEU A 840 37.17 -10.36 -30.40
C LEU A 840 38.37 -11.31 -30.49
N THR A 841 39.51 -10.85 -30.01
CA THR A 841 40.82 -11.53 -30.08
C THR A 841 41.47 -11.57 -28.70
N GLY A 842 42.62 -12.23 -28.59
CA GLY A 842 43.34 -12.36 -27.32
C GLY A 842 42.76 -13.45 -26.42
N ARG A 843 43.21 -13.47 -25.16
CA ARG A 843 42.83 -14.51 -24.19
C ARG A 843 41.54 -14.16 -23.48
N ILE A 844 40.84 -15.18 -22.97
CA ILE A 844 39.77 -14.98 -21.98
C ILE A 844 40.44 -14.46 -20.68
N PRO A 845 40.05 -13.29 -20.15
CA PRO A 845 40.64 -12.74 -18.92
C PRO A 845 40.41 -13.68 -17.72
N GLU A 846 41.41 -13.85 -16.87
CA GLU A 846 41.29 -14.64 -15.63
C GLU A 846 40.31 -14.01 -14.65
N GLU A 847 40.13 -12.69 -14.72
CA GLU A 847 39.23 -11.90 -13.90
C GLU A 847 37.76 -12.32 -14.05
N ILE A 848 37.35 -12.87 -15.20
CA ILE A 848 36.00 -13.44 -15.38
C ILE A 848 35.70 -14.52 -14.35
N THR A 849 36.72 -15.30 -13.94
CA THR A 849 36.56 -16.38 -12.94
C THR A 849 36.32 -15.89 -11.52
N THR A 850 36.32 -14.57 -11.31
CA THR A 850 36.08 -13.92 -10.01
C THR A 850 34.66 -13.33 -9.89
N ILE A 851 33.77 -13.68 -10.82
CA ILE A 851 32.38 -13.20 -10.90
C ILE A 851 31.40 -14.33 -10.51
N PRO A 852 31.25 -14.68 -9.22
CA PRO A 852 30.52 -15.85 -8.78
C PRO A 852 29.04 -15.84 -9.19
N ALA A 853 28.38 -14.68 -9.26
CA ALA A 853 26.94 -14.63 -9.52
C ALA A 853 26.56 -14.93 -10.99
N LEU A 854 27.54 -15.06 -11.89
CA LEU A 854 27.29 -15.25 -13.31
C LEU A 854 26.57 -16.59 -13.57
N THR A 855 25.43 -16.52 -14.26
CA THR A 855 24.60 -17.68 -14.63
C THR A 855 24.78 -18.09 -16.09
N ILE A 856 25.06 -17.12 -16.96
CA ILE A 856 25.18 -17.34 -18.41
C ILE A 856 26.45 -16.63 -18.90
N LEU A 857 27.31 -17.39 -19.58
CA LEU A 857 28.49 -16.87 -20.27
C LEU A 857 28.55 -17.40 -21.70
N ASN A 858 28.42 -16.50 -22.67
CA ASN A 858 28.50 -16.83 -24.10
C ASN A 858 29.58 -15.99 -24.79
N LEU A 859 30.67 -16.64 -25.18
CA LEU A 859 31.80 -16.05 -25.90
C LEU A 859 31.98 -16.69 -27.29
N SER A 860 30.99 -17.45 -27.74
CA SER A 860 31.06 -18.23 -28.97
C SER A 860 31.27 -17.38 -30.23
N MET A 861 31.78 -17.99 -31.30
CA MET A 861 31.96 -17.33 -32.60
C MET A 861 32.78 -16.03 -32.51
N ASN A 862 34.01 -16.15 -32.01
CA ASN A 862 35.01 -15.08 -31.91
C ASN A 862 36.39 -15.60 -32.38
N HIS A 863 37.45 -14.84 -32.15
CA HIS A 863 38.84 -15.22 -32.41
C HIS A 863 39.68 -15.30 -31.13
N LEU A 864 39.06 -15.71 -30.02
CA LEU A 864 39.73 -15.83 -28.72
C LEU A 864 40.74 -16.97 -28.75
N ASN A 865 41.91 -16.76 -28.16
CA ASN A 865 43.02 -17.72 -28.16
C ASN A 865 43.56 -17.98 -26.74
N GLY A 866 44.63 -18.76 -26.63
CA GLY A 866 45.16 -19.21 -25.33
C GLY A 866 44.27 -20.28 -24.69
N SER A 867 44.45 -20.52 -23.40
CA SER A 867 43.73 -21.57 -22.66
C SER A 867 42.47 -21.06 -21.98
N ILE A 868 41.53 -21.98 -21.74
CA ILE A 868 40.41 -21.74 -20.82
C ILE A 868 41.00 -21.49 -19.42
N PRO A 869 40.60 -20.41 -18.71
CA PRO A 869 41.11 -20.09 -17.38
C PRO A 869 41.03 -21.25 -16.39
N ASN A 870 42.13 -21.55 -15.69
CA ASN A 870 42.20 -22.72 -14.79
C ASN A 870 41.25 -22.61 -13.59
N LYS A 871 40.78 -21.40 -13.26
CA LYS A 871 39.85 -21.12 -12.17
C LYS A 871 38.38 -21.04 -12.61
N ILE A 872 38.04 -21.47 -13.84
CA ILE A 872 36.66 -21.41 -14.37
C ILE A 872 35.64 -22.07 -13.44
N GLY A 873 36.04 -23.13 -12.72
CA GLY A 873 35.22 -23.80 -11.70
C GLY A 873 34.75 -22.94 -10.51
N ASN A 874 35.24 -21.71 -10.37
CA ASN A 874 34.78 -20.77 -9.34
C ASN A 874 33.38 -20.21 -9.62
N LEU A 875 32.90 -20.28 -10.87
CA LEU A 875 31.60 -19.77 -11.30
C LEU A 875 30.46 -20.73 -10.93
N ARG A 876 30.26 -20.99 -9.63
CA ARG A 876 29.40 -22.11 -9.14
C ARG A 876 27.93 -22.04 -9.58
N TRP A 877 27.44 -20.86 -9.93
CA TRP A 877 26.06 -20.62 -10.40
C TRP A 877 25.93 -20.66 -11.92
N LEU A 878 27.02 -20.91 -12.65
CA LEU A 878 26.99 -20.94 -14.11
C LEU A 878 26.13 -22.12 -14.59
N GLU A 879 25.06 -21.81 -15.31
CA GLU A 879 24.12 -22.78 -15.87
C GLU A 879 24.37 -23.04 -17.36
N SER A 880 24.92 -22.06 -18.07
CA SER A 880 25.14 -22.10 -19.52
C SER A 880 26.50 -21.50 -19.88
N LEU A 881 27.36 -22.32 -20.49
CA LEU A 881 28.69 -21.92 -20.95
C LEU A 881 28.88 -22.27 -22.44
N ASP A 882 29.03 -21.25 -23.29
CA ASP A 882 29.34 -21.44 -24.71
C ASP A 882 30.63 -20.72 -25.10
N LEU A 883 31.65 -21.52 -25.45
CA LEU A 883 32.96 -21.07 -25.92
C LEU A 883 33.25 -21.55 -27.36
N SER A 884 32.23 -22.06 -28.06
CA SER A 884 32.39 -22.69 -29.36
C SER A 884 32.89 -21.73 -30.44
N HIS A 885 33.47 -22.25 -31.52
CA HIS A 885 33.96 -21.47 -32.65
C HIS A 885 34.93 -20.35 -32.24
N ASN A 886 36.04 -20.74 -31.62
CA ASN A 886 37.14 -19.86 -31.23
C ASN A 886 38.49 -20.51 -31.59
N GLN A 887 39.60 -19.93 -31.15
CA GLN A 887 40.97 -20.43 -31.33
C GLN A 887 41.58 -20.88 -29.99
N LEU A 888 40.75 -21.30 -29.04
CA LEU A 888 41.19 -21.73 -27.71
C LEU A 888 42.04 -23.01 -27.82
N SER A 889 43.06 -23.13 -26.98
CA SER A 889 44.07 -24.18 -27.05
C SER A 889 44.50 -24.64 -25.66
N GLY A 890 45.18 -25.78 -25.59
CA GLY A 890 45.56 -26.41 -24.31
C GLY A 890 44.46 -27.29 -23.74
N GLN A 891 44.63 -27.72 -22.49
CA GLN A 891 43.74 -28.67 -21.84
C GLN A 891 42.46 -28.01 -21.31
N ILE A 892 41.36 -28.77 -21.30
CA ILE A 892 40.15 -28.38 -20.59
C ILE A 892 40.46 -28.48 -19.08
N PRO A 893 40.35 -27.39 -18.28
CA PRO A 893 40.74 -27.42 -16.87
C PRO A 893 39.89 -28.40 -16.04
N GLN A 894 40.52 -29.18 -15.16
CA GLN A 894 39.80 -30.07 -14.25
C GLN A 894 38.80 -29.33 -13.37
N SER A 895 39.05 -28.06 -13.06
CA SER A 895 38.13 -27.21 -12.26
C SER A 895 36.75 -27.04 -12.91
N LEU A 896 36.60 -27.26 -14.23
CA LEU A 896 35.31 -27.23 -14.89
C LEU A 896 34.31 -28.23 -14.27
N SER A 897 34.80 -29.34 -13.72
CA SER A 897 33.98 -30.33 -12.99
C SER A 897 33.32 -29.78 -11.71
N ASN A 898 33.77 -28.63 -11.19
CA ASN A 898 33.18 -27.98 -10.02
C ASN A 898 31.91 -27.17 -10.35
N LEU A 899 31.57 -26.99 -11.63
CA LEU A 899 30.38 -26.26 -12.07
C LEU A 899 29.12 -27.13 -11.94
N THR A 900 28.66 -27.32 -10.71
CA THR A 900 27.53 -28.21 -10.39
C THR A 900 26.18 -27.76 -10.95
N SER A 901 26.00 -26.46 -11.23
CA SER A 901 24.76 -25.92 -11.82
C SER A 901 24.73 -26.00 -13.36
N LEU A 902 25.82 -26.43 -14.00
CA LEU A 902 26.01 -26.35 -15.45
C LEU A 902 25.08 -27.31 -16.19
N SER A 903 24.13 -26.75 -16.94
CA SER A 903 23.14 -27.51 -17.71
C SER A 903 23.39 -27.51 -19.22
N TYR A 904 24.21 -26.57 -19.71
CA TYR A 904 24.57 -26.45 -21.11
C TYR A 904 26.04 -26.08 -21.24
N LEU A 905 26.76 -26.83 -22.07
CA LEU A 905 28.18 -26.64 -22.37
C LEU A 905 28.39 -26.80 -23.88
N ASN A 906 29.12 -25.87 -24.49
CA ASN A 906 29.58 -26.02 -25.86
C ASN A 906 31.03 -25.53 -26.01
N LEU A 907 31.93 -26.43 -26.37
CA LEU A 907 33.37 -26.19 -26.57
C LEU A 907 33.82 -26.50 -28.01
N SER A 908 32.87 -26.76 -28.91
CA SER A 908 33.13 -27.22 -30.27
C SER A 908 33.91 -26.19 -31.08
N TYR A 909 34.58 -26.64 -32.14
CA TYR A 909 35.34 -25.83 -33.07
C TYR A 909 36.37 -24.92 -32.38
N ASN A 910 37.29 -25.55 -31.65
CA ASN A 910 38.47 -24.95 -31.01
C ASN A 910 39.72 -25.81 -31.31
N ASN A 911 40.84 -25.50 -30.66
CA ASN A 911 42.11 -26.25 -30.76
C ASN A 911 42.51 -26.88 -29.41
N LEU A 912 41.52 -27.36 -28.64
CA LEU A 912 41.71 -27.96 -27.32
C LEU A 912 42.37 -29.35 -27.43
N THR A 913 43.14 -29.72 -26.40
CA THR A 913 43.95 -30.94 -26.40
C THR A 913 43.84 -31.71 -25.07
N GLY A 914 44.18 -33.00 -25.08
CA GLY A 914 44.27 -33.81 -23.86
C GLY A 914 42.96 -34.46 -23.43
N LYS A 915 42.93 -34.95 -22.19
CA LYS A 915 41.81 -35.72 -21.64
C LYS A 915 40.66 -34.80 -21.22
N ILE A 916 39.43 -35.16 -21.58
CA ILE A 916 38.22 -34.48 -21.07
C ILE A 916 38.09 -34.74 -19.56
N PRO A 917 37.96 -33.69 -18.71
CA PRO A 917 37.75 -33.84 -17.27
C PRO A 917 36.49 -34.63 -16.94
N SER A 918 36.58 -35.51 -15.95
CA SER A 918 35.43 -36.22 -15.38
C SER A 918 34.90 -35.51 -14.14
N GLY A 919 33.60 -35.64 -13.88
CA GLY A 919 32.92 -35.12 -12.69
C GLY A 919 31.41 -35.27 -12.82
N ASN A 920 30.71 -35.34 -11.69
CA ASN A 920 29.28 -35.69 -11.63
C ASN A 920 28.41 -34.91 -12.63
N GLN A 921 28.61 -33.59 -12.75
CA GLN A 921 27.81 -32.78 -13.68
C GLN A 921 28.24 -32.97 -15.15
N LEU A 922 29.55 -33.03 -15.43
CA LEU A 922 30.06 -33.21 -16.80
C LEU A 922 29.68 -34.57 -17.39
N GLU A 923 29.56 -35.61 -16.57
CA GLU A 923 29.14 -36.94 -17.02
C GLU A 923 27.67 -36.97 -17.50
N THR A 924 26.84 -36.03 -17.04
CA THR A 924 25.47 -35.87 -17.55
C THR A 924 25.42 -35.20 -18.92
N LEU A 925 26.46 -34.43 -19.29
CA LEU A 925 26.63 -33.75 -20.57
C LEU A 925 27.34 -34.66 -21.57
N ASN A 926 26.68 -35.76 -21.93
CA ASN A 926 27.27 -36.86 -22.69
C ASN A 926 27.17 -36.73 -24.22
N ASP A 927 26.75 -35.57 -24.73
CA ASP A 927 26.66 -35.30 -26.16
C ASP A 927 28.06 -35.04 -26.75
N PRO A 928 28.55 -35.87 -27.69
CA PRO A 928 29.86 -35.68 -28.32
C PRO A 928 29.99 -34.37 -29.11
N SER A 929 28.88 -33.79 -29.58
CA SER A 929 28.88 -32.54 -30.36
C SER A 929 29.44 -31.34 -29.57
N ILE A 930 29.37 -31.40 -28.24
CA ILE A 930 29.95 -30.41 -27.32
C ILE A 930 31.44 -30.18 -27.60
N TYR A 931 32.16 -31.21 -28.08
CA TYR A 931 33.60 -31.20 -28.28
C TYR A 931 34.01 -31.28 -29.74
N GLU A 932 33.05 -31.25 -30.68
CA GLU A 932 33.29 -31.40 -32.12
C GLU A 932 34.37 -30.44 -32.64
N GLY A 933 35.16 -30.84 -33.63
CA GLY A 933 36.22 -29.98 -34.22
C GLY A 933 37.50 -29.85 -33.39
N ASN A 934 37.58 -30.42 -32.18
CA ASN A 934 38.80 -30.47 -31.37
C ASN A 934 39.53 -31.82 -31.51
N HIS A 935 40.33 -31.99 -32.57
CA HIS A 935 40.86 -33.30 -32.97
C HIS A 935 41.84 -33.97 -31.98
N LEU A 936 42.39 -33.20 -31.03
CA LEU A 936 43.38 -33.67 -30.05
C LEU A 936 42.78 -33.98 -28.67
N LEU A 937 41.44 -33.93 -28.53
CA LEU A 937 40.73 -34.35 -27.32
C LEU A 937 40.50 -35.87 -27.31
N CYS A 938 40.49 -36.46 -26.10
CA CYS A 938 40.23 -37.88 -25.87
C CYS A 938 39.50 -38.10 -24.53
N GLY A 939 38.90 -39.28 -24.36
CA GLY A 939 38.10 -39.62 -23.17
C GLY A 939 36.60 -39.38 -23.35
N PHE A 940 35.78 -39.89 -22.43
CA PHE A 940 34.32 -39.81 -22.49
C PHE A 940 33.85 -38.34 -22.59
N PRO A 941 32.86 -38.00 -23.47
CA PRO A 941 32.04 -38.90 -24.28
C PRO A 941 32.60 -39.25 -25.67
N LEU A 942 33.83 -38.83 -26.00
CA LEU A 942 34.45 -39.12 -27.30
C LEU A 942 34.92 -40.59 -27.39
N PRO A 943 34.88 -41.21 -28.59
CA PRO A 943 35.31 -42.60 -28.78
C PRO A 943 36.83 -42.81 -28.68
N GLY A 944 37.65 -41.74 -28.74
CA GLY A 944 39.11 -41.81 -28.72
C GLY A 944 39.68 -42.12 -27.32
N LYS A 945 40.48 -43.19 -27.21
CA LYS A 945 41.22 -43.54 -25.98
C LYS A 945 42.44 -42.62 -25.80
N CYS A 946 42.67 -42.18 -24.56
CA CYS A 946 43.80 -41.30 -24.25
C CYS A 946 45.15 -42.06 -24.19
N PRO A 947 46.26 -41.48 -24.68
CA PRO A 947 47.58 -42.07 -24.53
C PRO A 947 47.98 -42.16 -23.04
N GLY A 948 48.21 -43.37 -22.53
CA GLY A 948 48.59 -43.61 -21.13
C GLY A 948 47.68 -44.57 -20.35
N ASP A 949 46.50 -44.92 -20.88
CA ASP A 949 45.63 -45.96 -20.30
C ASP A 949 46.12 -47.37 -20.68
N SER A 950 47.28 -47.78 -20.16
CA SER A 950 47.72 -49.19 -20.14
C SER A 950 48.67 -49.47 -18.98
N THR A 951 48.14 -49.93 -17.84
CA THR A 951 48.52 -51.18 -17.13
C THR A 951 47.85 -51.25 -15.75
N SER A 952 46.91 -52.18 -15.58
CA SER A 952 46.77 -52.97 -14.35
C SER A 952 46.02 -54.27 -14.66
N ILE A 953 46.80 -55.32 -14.91
CA ILE A 953 46.37 -56.71 -14.89
C ILE A 953 46.08 -57.10 -13.44
N GLY A 954 44.87 -57.61 -13.15
CA GLY A 954 44.58 -58.21 -11.85
C GLY A 954 43.11 -58.58 -11.63
N SER A 955 42.79 -59.85 -11.88
CA SER A 955 41.60 -60.62 -11.45
C SER A 955 40.25 -60.42 -12.18
N LEU A 956 40.04 -61.28 -13.19
CA LEU A 956 38.72 -61.84 -13.54
C LEU A 956 38.51 -63.15 -12.73
N PRO A 957 37.25 -63.54 -12.45
CA PRO A 957 36.70 -64.72 -13.16
C PRO A 957 35.16 -64.62 -13.43
N PRO A 958 34.54 -65.55 -14.18
CA PRO A 958 34.91 -66.10 -15.48
C PRO A 958 33.75 -66.07 -16.53
N ASN A 959 34.13 -66.30 -17.80
CA ASN A 959 33.33 -66.42 -19.03
C ASN A 959 31.96 -67.14 -18.93
N LYS A 960 30.98 -66.59 -19.67
CA LYS A 960 30.21 -67.36 -20.65
C LYS A 960 30.20 -66.63 -22.00
N ASN A 961 30.61 -67.34 -23.02
CA ASN A 961 30.67 -66.90 -24.41
C ASN A 961 29.29 -66.96 -25.08
N HIS A 962 29.21 -66.16 -26.13
CA HIS A 962 28.37 -66.23 -27.32
C HIS A 962 27.05 -65.47 -27.35
N ASP A 963 27.09 -64.47 -28.25
CA ASP A 963 26.04 -63.87 -29.06
C ASP A 963 25.21 -62.74 -28.43
N ASP A 964 24.90 -61.77 -29.29
CA ASP A 964 23.87 -60.73 -29.22
C ASP A 964 24.24 -59.27 -28.86
N ASP A 965 24.04 -58.43 -29.88
CA ASP A 965 23.72 -57.01 -29.82
C ASP A 965 22.49 -56.75 -28.91
N ASP A 966 22.64 -56.57 -27.58
CA ASP A 966 21.47 -56.10 -26.77
C ASP A 966 21.75 -55.46 -25.39
N TYR A 967 23.00 -55.14 -25.03
CA TYR A 967 23.33 -54.87 -23.61
C TYR A 967 23.11 -53.42 -23.08
N ARG A 968 22.44 -52.52 -23.83
CA ARG A 968 21.96 -51.22 -23.30
C ARG A 968 20.45 -51.14 -23.11
N ASP A 969 19.70 -52.09 -23.66
CA ASP A 969 18.26 -52.18 -23.40
C ASP A 969 18.00 -53.00 -22.14
N TYR A 970 18.89 -53.92 -21.76
CA TYR A 970 18.73 -54.76 -20.57
C TYR A 970 18.60 -54.00 -19.25
N ASP A 971 19.31 -52.89 -18.99
CA ASP A 971 19.17 -52.17 -17.70
C ASP A 971 17.88 -51.33 -17.63
N LYS A 972 17.44 -50.76 -18.76
CA LYS A 972 16.15 -50.04 -18.85
C LYS A 972 14.98 -51.01 -18.85
N ILE A 973 15.12 -52.16 -19.52
CA ILE A 973 14.17 -53.26 -19.49
C ILE A 973 14.16 -53.89 -18.10
N TRP A 974 15.29 -54.12 -17.42
CA TRP A 974 15.27 -54.66 -16.05
C TRP A 974 14.73 -53.67 -15.05
N LEU A 975 14.95 -52.36 -15.20
CA LEU A 975 14.31 -51.37 -14.35
C LEU A 975 12.80 -51.33 -14.62
N ALA A 976 12.37 -51.30 -15.89
CA ALA A 976 10.96 -51.33 -16.25
C ALA A 976 10.28 -52.63 -15.83
N VAL A 977 10.92 -53.77 -16.06
CA VAL A 977 10.49 -55.10 -15.62
C VAL A 977 10.50 -55.16 -14.11
N SER A 978 11.45 -54.58 -13.38
CA SER A 978 11.46 -54.54 -11.91
C SER A 978 10.35 -53.66 -11.34
N ILE A 979 10.05 -52.53 -11.99
CA ILE A 979 8.93 -51.66 -11.60
C ILE A 979 7.60 -52.34 -11.89
N ILE A 980 7.46 -52.95 -13.08
CA ILE A 980 6.23 -53.64 -13.50
C ILE A 980 6.02 -54.91 -12.68
N THR A 981 7.06 -55.72 -12.46
CA THR A 981 6.99 -56.91 -11.58
C THR A 981 6.82 -56.51 -10.12
N GLY A 982 7.47 -55.44 -9.65
CA GLY A 982 7.27 -54.91 -8.30
C GLY A 982 5.84 -54.42 -8.08
N PHE A 983 5.25 -53.72 -9.05
CA PHE A 983 3.85 -53.33 -9.02
C PHE A 983 2.91 -54.54 -9.09
N LEU A 984 3.15 -55.49 -10.00
CA LEU A 984 2.32 -56.70 -10.12
C LEU A 984 2.43 -57.57 -8.86
N VAL A 985 3.63 -57.77 -8.30
CA VAL A 985 3.84 -58.54 -7.06
C VAL A 985 3.26 -57.80 -5.86
N GLY A 986 3.40 -56.48 -5.77
CA GLY A 986 2.80 -55.69 -4.70
C GLY A 986 1.27 -55.67 -4.77
N PHE A 987 0.72 -55.40 -5.96
CA PHE A 987 -0.71 -55.36 -6.21
C PHE A 987 -1.35 -56.74 -6.03
N TRP A 988 -0.79 -57.81 -6.62
CA TRP A 988 -1.33 -59.17 -6.44
C TRP A 988 -0.98 -59.78 -5.07
N GLY A 989 0.13 -59.36 -4.46
CA GLY A 989 0.48 -59.75 -3.10
C GLY A 989 -0.53 -59.24 -2.08
N VAL A 990 -1.06 -58.03 -2.27
CA VAL A 990 -2.09 -57.44 -1.38
C VAL A 990 -3.50 -57.75 -1.88
N CYS A 991 -3.87 -57.30 -3.07
CA CYS A 991 -5.23 -57.47 -3.60
C CYS A 991 -5.53 -58.91 -4.02
N GLY A 992 -4.54 -59.63 -4.57
CA GLY A 992 -4.69 -61.03 -4.95
C GLY A 992 -4.79 -61.98 -3.77
N SER A 993 -3.98 -61.77 -2.71
CA SER A 993 -4.10 -62.57 -1.48
C SER A 993 -5.46 -62.36 -0.79
N LEU A 994 -5.98 -61.14 -0.80
CA LEU A 994 -7.36 -60.83 -0.37
C LEU A 994 -8.40 -61.45 -1.30
N ALA A 995 -8.17 -61.57 -2.60
CA ALA A 995 -9.11 -62.20 -3.53
C ALA A 995 -9.17 -63.74 -3.36
N LEU A 996 -8.03 -64.38 -3.11
CA LEU A 996 -7.88 -65.85 -3.07
C LEU A 996 -8.15 -66.46 -1.69
N LYS A 997 -7.63 -65.86 -0.60
CA LYS A 997 -7.85 -66.34 0.77
C LYS A 997 -9.07 -65.65 1.38
N LYS A 998 -10.23 -66.32 1.23
CA LYS A 998 -11.52 -65.85 1.77
C LYS A 998 -11.41 -65.46 3.25
N SER A 999 -10.66 -66.20 4.07
CA SER A 999 -10.46 -65.86 5.50
C SER A 999 -9.72 -64.54 5.71
N TRP A 1000 -8.67 -64.25 4.94
CA TRP A 1000 -7.92 -62.99 5.03
C TRP A 1000 -8.75 -61.81 4.56
N ARG A 1001 -9.56 -62.00 3.52
CA ARG A 1001 -10.55 -60.99 3.08
C ARG A 1001 -11.52 -60.62 4.19
N HIS A 1002 -12.07 -61.61 4.87
CA HIS A 1002 -13.03 -61.38 5.96
C HIS A 1002 -12.36 -60.76 7.19
N VAL A 1003 -11.09 -61.07 7.47
CA VAL A 1003 -10.34 -60.41 8.55
C VAL A 1003 -9.98 -58.97 8.18
N PHE A 1004 -9.48 -58.70 6.97
CA PHE A 1004 -9.10 -57.37 6.52
C PHE A 1004 -10.32 -56.44 6.39
N PHE A 1005 -11.35 -56.85 5.64
CA PHE A 1005 -12.59 -56.07 5.56
C PHE A 1005 -13.37 -56.13 6.86
N GLY A 1006 -13.21 -57.15 7.70
CA GLY A 1006 -13.76 -57.19 9.05
C GLY A 1006 -13.10 -56.19 9.99
N TYR A 1007 -11.79 -55.97 9.88
CA TYR A 1007 -11.06 -54.93 10.60
C TYR A 1007 -11.47 -53.53 10.11
N VAL A 1008 -11.57 -53.34 8.79
CA VAL A 1008 -12.05 -52.08 8.19
C VAL A 1008 -13.51 -51.81 8.57
N ASN A 1009 -14.38 -52.83 8.55
CA ASN A 1009 -15.75 -52.70 9.05
C ASN A 1009 -15.78 -52.48 10.56
N GLN A 1010 -14.91 -53.09 11.37
CA GLN A 1010 -14.83 -52.80 12.80
C GLN A 1010 -14.38 -51.36 13.06
N MET A 1011 -13.47 -50.80 12.26
CA MET A 1011 -13.14 -49.38 12.33
C MET A 1011 -14.33 -48.50 11.95
N ASN A 1012 -14.99 -48.79 10.83
CA ASN A 1012 -16.17 -48.06 10.39
C ASN A 1012 -17.33 -48.18 11.37
N GLU A 1013 -17.56 -49.35 11.97
CA GLU A 1013 -18.56 -49.57 13.02
C GLU A 1013 -18.17 -48.88 14.32
N LYS A 1014 -16.89 -48.82 14.72
CA LYS A 1014 -16.47 -47.99 15.87
C LYS A 1014 -16.70 -46.51 15.62
N ILE A 1015 -16.45 -46.03 14.40
CA ILE A 1015 -16.71 -44.64 14.00
C ILE A 1015 -18.22 -44.37 13.95
N LEU A 1016 -19.02 -45.24 13.33
CA LEU A 1016 -20.47 -45.14 13.28
C LEU A 1016 -21.13 -45.31 14.64
N LEU A 1017 -20.63 -46.18 15.51
CA LEU A 1017 -21.11 -46.35 16.90
C LEU A 1017 -20.73 -45.14 17.75
N TRP A 1018 -19.55 -44.54 17.53
CA TRP A 1018 -19.19 -43.28 18.17
C TRP A 1018 -20.11 -42.13 17.74
N ILE A 1019 -20.40 -42.04 16.43
CA ILE A 1019 -21.36 -41.08 15.86
C ILE A 1019 -22.77 -41.36 16.41
N ALA A 1020 -23.24 -42.59 16.40
CA ALA A 1020 -24.58 -42.98 16.87
C ALA A 1020 -24.74 -42.82 18.38
N LEU A 1021 -23.72 -43.10 19.20
CA LEU A 1021 -23.73 -42.84 20.65
C LEU A 1021 -23.75 -41.34 20.96
N LYS A 1022 -23.07 -40.52 20.15
CA LYS A 1022 -23.15 -39.05 20.25
C LYS A 1022 -24.55 -38.57 19.85
N VAL A 1023 -25.10 -39.06 18.75
CA VAL A 1023 -26.43 -38.69 18.26
C VAL A 1023 -27.53 -39.15 19.23
N ALA A 1024 -27.42 -40.34 19.81
CA ALA A 1024 -28.35 -40.86 20.82
C ALA A 1024 -28.24 -40.14 22.17
N ARG A 1025 -27.03 -39.72 22.59
CA ARG A 1025 -26.84 -38.84 23.76
C ARG A 1025 -27.42 -37.44 23.53
N SER A 1026 -27.31 -36.91 22.31
CA SER A 1026 -27.93 -35.63 21.94
C SER A 1026 -29.45 -35.73 21.85
N LYS A 1027 -30.00 -36.82 21.32
CA LYS A 1027 -31.46 -37.06 21.30
C LYS A 1027 -32.05 -37.24 22.70
N ARG A 1028 -31.37 -37.97 23.61
CA ARG A 1028 -31.82 -38.13 25.01
C ARG A 1028 -31.74 -36.85 25.86
N ARG A 1029 -30.91 -35.86 25.50
CA ARG A 1029 -30.93 -34.53 26.14
C ARG A 1029 -32.02 -33.60 25.58
N LEU A 1030 -32.66 -33.98 24.48
CA LEU A 1030 -33.74 -33.20 23.83
C LEU A 1030 -35.14 -33.77 24.08
N GLU A 1031 -35.27 -34.89 24.82
CA GLU A 1031 -36.57 -35.48 25.20
C GLU A 1031 -36.81 -35.54 26.72
N GLU A 1032 -35.95 -34.97 27.57
CA GLU A 1032 -36.28 -34.79 29.00
C GLU A 1032 -36.67 -33.33 29.30
N PRO A 1033 -37.94 -33.08 29.72
CA PRO A 1033 -38.49 -31.74 29.96
C PRO A 1033 -38.09 -31.16 31.34
N SER A 1034 -38.07 -29.84 31.37
CA SER A 1034 -37.88 -28.90 32.49
C SER A 1034 -38.12 -29.40 33.91
N ASN A 1035 -37.10 -29.23 34.76
CA ASN A 1035 -37.19 -28.60 36.08
C ASN A 1035 -35.98 -27.70 36.31
#